data_AF-A0A0N1MSG6-F1
#
_entry.id   AF-A0A0N1MSG6-F1
#
_cell.length_a   1.000
_cell.length_b   1.000
_cell.length_c   1.000
_cell.angle_alpha   90.00
_cell.angle_beta   90.00
_cell.angle_gamma   90.00
#
_symmetry.space_group_name_H-M   'P 1'
#
loop_
_entity.id
_entity.type
_entity.pdbx_description
1 polymer ?
#
loop_
_entity_poly.entity_id
_entity_poly.type
_entity_poly.pdbx_seq_one_letter_code
_entity_poly.pdbx_strand_id
1 'polypeptide(L)'
;MAPEALTGLIFYDPVELVVEHWPYGAEAGTVLYLDQDYTISGDWASGTASITPRAVYPLGAEWRIRREGLIRQPEVLPKISPLSSKDVERGLDRPILRLQEHAREIMRTWRSPRGENGLDLPGVGKRALKALFFDSEGNADPISIDDFSEPARAAADRAETIANGLQITTTFKDALFGSKIALAAVTTPTPGQSAVVTDPAKGGNFRFSSIDRSAEVALDPDGGLFFPPSGGNGSAGAWERSFGTTVMAEWFGCVGDGLTDDQPAFQRLVNTMAALYPKGFTVSAALNKLFRFGAVVRLPSGARIESINFTNAGTNNFFEVVGGLTAPTAFTEFVTDIAIAGCNFFCDVSNTSNVLRARNFKRLRLQNNIFQNCSLSSFGHAAEDLGLYKIANGSADSSGLPGSGTDPAIVAGFSTGPDFDDLNSDCTISGNVGNSGRYNGSLARLEFIKNVTITNNIGIGCKISWWGGGASAAEGGELWMKRRVRNVTITNNYLSRANGCINGNNSDGMTIADNICEDSMDTCLDLEGCFNCSVTGNFVRDAGNFCTSIFYASMNNVFANNTLLQTKRAKNLGSFLNTTGYTSAGTCTSSAGTNGRVRLTFAASHGFSDDQMIAPGTKSGNMGAALSGWYPILILDATTLELVGTEDIGTMTGAVSNVRYQRGNIMFQSNLATFDAADEADRVLWQGNTCIYEGTHNLATINGDTAMRTMMVSGNHLRNVRIVDVSLDSKSVIQGNYLEFDSQPVWATANVALLQSTGRIIDNTLKVLPKCVLPAGTVGIATYQVVSSGTWGEMRGNSVEDWPSQLTADMGYQYRVDASNPCGLMIIDNVFDTVLDMNASKGSIRIVYEGNRSKNKSLPVARPAVASIGTLGGLVRGTKIESGVALSAGGVFAQVALNDGWDTSNAWVAGMNVAVGDMLYSGSSVYRATAAGVAGATAPTGTGTAVSDGTLTYRYITAKVVWGALSLAAPSAVSSAATGAITPDISTAGTFVRTALSGGIAINAPTGTPFDGQPIRFRLKDNATARALAWNAIYRAIGVALPGTTTASKTTYVAGSYNAADARWDITSVQTEA
;
A
#
# COMPACT_ATOMS: atom_id res chain seq x y z
N MET A 1 -34.27 -16.90 70.62
CA MET A 1 -34.07 -17.73 69.42
C MET A 1 -32.60 -18.10 69.33
N ALA A 2 -32.16 -18.90 68.34
CA ALA A 2 -30.73 -18.96 68.03
C ALA A 2 -30.27 -17.57 67.52
N PRO A 3 -29.00 -17.17 67.72
CA PRO A 3 -28.49 -15.93 67.13
C PRO A 3 -28.41 -16.09 65.60
N GLU A 4 -29.23 -15.33 64.87
CA GLU A 4 -29.13 -15.25 63.41
C GLU A 4 -27.94 -14.36 63.02
N ALA A 5 -27.22 -14.77 61.97
CA ALA A 5 -26.06 -14.02 61.48
C ALA A 5 -26.48 -12.96 60.45
N LEU A 6 -25.99 -11.74 60.61
CA LEU A 6 -26.16 -10.64 59.66
C LEU A 6 -25.18 -10.82 58.50
N THR A 7 -25.62 -11.50 57.43
CA THR A 7 -24.84 -11.82 56.22
C THR A 7 -24.98 -10.74 55.13
N GLY A 8 -23.95 -10.57 54.30
CA GLY A 8 -24.02 -9.77 53.07
C GLY A 8 -23.32 -8.41 53.15
N LEU A 9 -22.36 -8.25 54.05
CA LEU A 9 -21.75 -6.96 54.38
C LEU A 9 -20.46 -6.72 53.58
N ILE A 10 -20.26 -5.48 53.11
CA ILE A 10 -19.05 -5.02 52.40
C ILE A 10 -18.34 -3.94 53.24
N PHE A 11 -17.07 -4.16 53.58
CA PHE A 11 -16.21 -3.21 54.30
C PHE A 11 -14.73 -3.54 54.08
N TYR A 12 -13.81 -2.61 54.37
CA TYR A 12 -12.40 -2.75 53.98
C TYR A 12 -11.49 -3.25 55.11
N ASP A 13 -11.77 -2.87 56.36
CA ASP A 13 -11.09 -3.40 57.55
C ASP A 13 -12.12 -3.57 58.69
N PRO A 14 -12.17 -4.71 59.41
CA PRO A 14 -13.06 -4.88 60.55
C PRO A 14 -12.91 -3.84 61.66
N VAL A 15 -11.76 -3.18 61.83
CA VAL A 15 -11.62 -2.12 62.84
C VAL A 15 -12.40 -0.84 62.50
N GLU A 16 -12.92 -0.73 61.26
CA GLU A 16 -13.82 0.35 60.87
C GLU A 16 -15.28 0.11 61.33
N LEU A 17 -15.65 -1.07 61.83
CA LEU A 17 -17.02 -1.37 62.23
C LEU A 17 -17.28 -1.10 63.72
N VAL A 18 -18.18 -0.15 63.97
CA VAL A 18 -18.82 0.05 65.28
C VAL A 18 -20.14 -0.71 65.27
N VAL A 19 -20.27 -1.67 66.19
CA VAL A 19 -21.48 -2.48 66.38
C VAL A 19 -22.07 -2.13 67.74
N GLU A 20 -23.38 -1.94 67.81
CA GLU A 20 -24.11 -1.54 69.01
C GLU A 20 -25.35 -2.41 69.22
N HIS A 21 -25.54 -2.90 70.44
CA HIS A 21 -26.78 -3.56 70.87
C HIS A 21 -27.71 -2.54 71.55
N TRP A 22 -28.95 -2.48 71.07
CA TRP A 22 -30.00 -1.56 71.50
C TRP A 22 -31.19 -2.35 72.06
N PRO A 23 -31.37 -2.42 73.38
CA PRO A 23 -32.56 -3.04 73.98
C PRO A 23 -33.86 -2.38 73.49
N TYR A 24 -34.94 -3.15 73.38
CA TYR A 24 -36.23 -2.64 72.88
C TYR A 24 -36.72 -1.45 73.70
N GLY A 25 -36.86 -0.28 73.06
CA GLY A 25 -37.28 0.97 73.70
C GLY A 25 -36.21 1.74 74.48
N ALA A 26 -34.92 1.37 74.39
CA ALA A 26 -33.83 2.12 75.01
C ALA A 26 -33.45 3.37 74.20
N GLU A 27 -33.17 4.49 74.90
CA GLU A 27 -32.72 5.75 74.28
C GLU A 27 -31.25 5.73 73.82
N ALA A 28 -30.46 4.77 74.30
CA ALA A 28 -29.05 4.59 73.94
C ALA A 28 -28.67 3.10 73.84
N GLY A 29 -27.83 2.76 72.87
CA GLY A 29 -27.23 1.43 72.72
C GLY A 29 -25.92 1.27 73.48
N THR A 30 -25.48 0.02 73.62
CA THR A 30 -24.17 -0.36 74.16
C THR A 30 -23.27 -0.82 73.03
N VAL A 31 -22.08 -0.23 72.90
CA VAL A 31 -21.07 -0.67 71.93
C VAL A 31 -20.60 -2.09 72.27
N LEU A 32 -20.50 -2.93 71.24
CA LEU A 32 -20.02 -4.30 71.31
C LEU A 32 -18.64 -4.42 70.66
N TYR A 33 -17.83 -5.34 71.16
CA TYR A 33 -16.45 -5.53 70.71
C TYR A 33 -16.27 -6.83 69.93
N LEU A 34 -15.51 -6.74 68.83
CA LEU A 34 -15.16 -7.86 67.98
C LEU A 34 -14.41 -8.94 68.77
N ASP A 35 -14.75 -10.20 68.50
CA ASP A 35 -14.29 -11.42 69.17
C ASP A 35 -14.56 -11.57 70.67
N GLN A 36 -15.08 -10.52 71.32
CA GLN A 36 -15.68 -10.61 72.65
C GLN A 36 -17.19 -10.90 72.57
N ASP A 37 -17.94 -10.03 71.90
CA ASP A 37 -19.41 -10.03 71.91
C ASP A 37 -20.01 -10.56 70.59
N TYR A 38 -19.24 -10.51 69.50
CA TYR A 38 -19.60 -11.06 68.18
C TYR A 38 -18.37 -11.62 67.44
N THR A 39 -18.59 -12.36 66.36
CA THR A 39 -17.55 -12.74 65.38
C THR A 39 -17.88 -12.18 64.01
N ILE A 40 -16.84 -11.97 63.18
CA ILE A 40 -16.99 -11.79 61.73
C ILE A 40 -16.48 -13.06 61.03
N SER A 41 -17.14 -13.50 59.95
CA SER A 41 -16.60 -14.51 59.03
C SER A 41 -17.07 -14.31 57.58
N GLY A 42 -16.29 -14.76 56.61
CA GLY A 42 -16.48 -14.51 55.17
C GLY A 42 -15.50 -13.48 54.61
N ASP A 43 -15.60 -13.16 53.32
CA ASP A 43 -14.77 -12.11 52.70
C ASP A 43 -15.49 -10.75 52.69
N TRP A 44 -14.89 -9.84 53.46
CA TRP A 44 -15.26 -8.43 53.67
C TRP A 44 -15.29 -7.61 52.37
N ALA A 45 -14.44 -7.93 51.38
CA ALA A 45 -14.32 -7.13 50.16
C ALA A 45 -15.37 -7.50 49.08
N SER A 46 -15.76 -8.76 48.99
CA SER A 46 -16.75 -9.27 48.00
C SER A 46 -18.20 -9.23 48.47
N GLY A 47 -18.48 -8.78 49.70
CA GLY A 47 -19.83 -8.74 50.25
C GLY A 47 -20.33 -10.07 50.80
N THR A 48 -19.41 -11.01 51.09
CA THR A 48 -19.76 -12.32 51.68
C THR A 48 -19.56 -12.36 53.20
N ALA A 49 -19.11 -11.26 53.81
CA ALA A 49 -18.93 -11.19 55.26
C ALA A 49 -20.26 -11.26 56.02
N SER A 50 -20.18 -11.84 57.22
CA SER A 50 -21.28 -12.10 58.13
C SER A 50 -20.89 -11.78 59.57
N ILE A 51 -21.80 -11.15 60.32
CA ILE A 51 -21.64 -10.84 61.75
C ILE A 51 -22.53 -11.79 62.57
N THR A 52 -21.95 -12.52 63.51
CA THR A 52 -22.67 -13.48 64.36
C THR A 52 -22.51 -13.11 65.84
N PRO A 53 -23.62 -12.88 66.59
CA PRO A 53 -23.57 -12.68 68.04
C PRO A 53 -22.98 -13.88 68.79
N ARG A 54 -22.09 -13.64 69.76
CA ARG A 54 -21.55 -14.68 70.66
C ARG A 54 -22.48 -14.99 71.85
N ALA A 55 -23.38 -14.06 72.19
CA ALA A 55 -24.38 -14.21 73.26
C ALA A 55 -25.83 -14.27 72.71
N VAL A 56 -26.77 -14.71 73.55
CA VAL A 56 -28.20 -14.75 73.23
C VAL A 56 -28.90 -13.52 73.81
N TYR A 57 -29.59 -12.76 72.97
CA TYR A 57 -30.22 -11.49 73.34
C TYR A 57 -31.76 -11.60 73.43
N PRO A 58 -32.44 -10.72 74.20
CA PRO A 58 -33.90 -10.73 74.33
C PRO A 58 -34.62 -10.48 73.01
N LEU A 59 -35.84 -11.01 72.87
CA LEU A 59 -36.65 -10.81 71.68
C LEU A 59 -37.06 -9.32 71.55
N GLY A 60 -36.82 -8.74 70.37
CA GLY A 60 -37.11 -7.32 70.08
C GLY A 60 -35.94 -6.36 70.29
N ALA A 61 -34.77 -6.83 70.76
CA ALA A 61 -33.57 -5.99 70.76
C ALA A 61 -33.03 -5.76 69.33
N GLU A 62 -32.59 -4.53 69.04
CA GLU A 62 -31.95 -4.15 67.79
C GLU A 62 -30.43 -4.33 67.86
N TRP A 63 -29.82 -4.59 66.70
CA TRP A 63 -28.38 -4.49 66.47
C TRP A 63 -28.14 -3.43 65.40
N ARG A 64 -27.32 -2.43 65.70
CA ARG A 64 -26.96 -1.35 64.77
C ARG A 64 -25.48 -1.45 64.43
N ILE A 65 -25.17 -1.47 63.13
CA ILE A 65 -23.81 -1.57 62.60
C ILE A 65 -23.54 -0.31 61.78
N ARG A 66 -22.44 0.38 62.05
CA ARG A 66 -22.03 1.59 61.33
C ARG A 66 -20.52 1.59 61.12
N ARG A 67 -20.08 2.20 60.01
CA ARG A 67 -18.66 2.25 59.61
C ARG A 67 -18.06 3.62 59.94
N GLU A 68 -16.96 3.63 60.69
CA GLU A 68 -16.16 4.81 61.01
C GLU A 68 -14.72 4.58 60.51
N GLY A 69 -14.22 5.42 59.60
CA GLY A 69 -12.90 5.27 58.99
C GLY A 69 -12.19 6.62 58.81
N LEU A 70 -10.88 6.64 59.04
CA LEU A 70 -10.05 7.85 58.90
C LEU A 70 -9.53 8.01 57.47
N ILE A 71 -9.95 9.08 56.79
CA ILE A 71 -9.45 9.43 55.46
C ILE A 71 -7.97 9.80 55.53
N ARG A 72 -7.10 8.96 54.95
CA ARG A 72 -5.68 9.27 54.70
C ARG A 72 -5.44 9.42 53.20
N GLN A 73 -4.98 10.59 52.76
CA GLN A 73 -4.38 10.78 51.44
C GLN A 73 -2.85 10.71 51.61
N PRO A 74 -2.14 9.71 51.05
CA PRO A 74 -0.72 9.49 51.37
C PRO A 74 0.25 10.51 50.78
N GLU A 75 -0.13 11.23 49.71
CA GLU A 75 0.83 11.97 48.88
C GLU A 75 0.27 13.29 48.33
N VAL A 76 1.15 14.30 48.25
CA VAL A 76 0.87 15.64 47.68
C VAL A 76 1.59 15.74 46.34
N LEU A 77 0.85 15.58 45.25
CA LEU A 77 1.42 15.55 43.89
C LEU A 77 1.83 16.96 43.40
N PRO A 78 3.03 17.12 42.79
CA PRO A 78 3.46 18.40 42.21
C PRO A 78 2.62 18.87 41.03
N LYS A 79 2.51 20.20 40.87
CA LYS A 79 1.55 20.90 40.00
C LYS A 79 1.72 20.71 38.47
N ILE A 80 2.71 19.92 38.01
CA ILE A 80 3.15 19.87 36.60
C ILE A 80 3.59 18.47 36.12
N SER A 81 3.38 17.40 36.90
CA SER A 81 3.67 16.03 36.44
C SER A 81 2.48 15.45 35.65
N PRO A 82 2.69 14.84 34.46
CA PRO A 82 1.63 14.12 33.77
C PRO A 82 1.25 12.85 34.56
N LEU A 83 -0.04 12.68 34.84
CA LEU A 83 -0.56 11.47 35.48
C LEU A 83 -0.43 10.28 34.52
N SER A 84 -0.03 9.11 35.02
CA SER A 84 -0.09 7.89 34.22
C SER A 84 -1.55 7.46 34.05
N SER A 85 -1.92 6.90 32.89
CA SER A 85 -3.28 6.40 32.64
C SER A 85 -3.71 5.34 33.67
N LYS A 86 -2.74 4.62 34.25
CA LYS A 86 -2.95 3.58 35.27
C LYS A 86 -3.32 4.13 36.65
N ASP A 87 -3.06 5.42 36.89
CA ASP A 87 -3.43 6.12 38.13
C ASP A 87 -4.76 6.87 37.97
N VAL A 88 -5.06 7.34 36.75
CA VAL A 88 -6.34 8.02 36.43
C VAL A 88 -7.55 7.09 36.64
N GLU A 89 -7.46 5.82 36.24
CA GLU A 89 -8.54 4.84 36.48
C GLU A 89 -8.71 4.43 37.95
N ARG A 90 -7.73 4.73 38.82
CA ARG A 90 -7.76 4.36 40.25
C ARG A 90 -8.29 5.46 41.17
N GLY A 91 -8.46 6.69 40.69
CA GLY A 91 -8.68 7.87 41.55
C GLY A 91 -10.02 8.60 41.41
N LEU A 92 -10.86 8.29 40.43
CA LEU A 92 -12.02 9.13 40.05
C LEU A 92 -13.35 8.72 40.71
N ASP A 93 -13.39 8.75 42.04
CA ASP A 93 -14.66 8.63 42.77
C ASP A 93 -15.48 9.94 42.64
N ARG A 94 -16.51 9.89 41.78
CA ARG A 94 -17.34 11.04 41.37
C ARG A 94 -18.00 11.86 42.50
N PRO A 95 -18.33 11.32 43.69
CA PRO A 95 -18.81 12.10 44.83
C PRO A 95 -17.74 13.01 45.45
N ILE A 96 -16.48 12.56 45.53
CA ILE A 96 -15.40 13.30 46.20
C ILE A 96 -15.09 14.60 45.46
N LEU A 97 -15.09 14.60 44.12
CA LEU A 97 -14.93 15.83 43.34
C LEU A 97 -16.05 16.85 43.57
N ARG A 98 -17.31 16.39 43.76
CA ARG A 98 -18.42 17.29 44.12
C ARG A 98 -18.25 17.86 45.52
N LEU A 99 -17.86 17.02 46.49
CA LEU A 99 -17.57 17.45 47.86
C LEU A 99 -16.39 18.43 47.93
N GLN A 100 -15.36 18.25 47.10
CA GLN A 100 -14.23 19.17 47.03
C GLN A 100 -14.58 20.52 46.40
N GLU A 101 -15.40 20.59 45.35
CA GLU A 101 -15.88 21.89 44.85
C GLU A 101 -16.90 22.54 45.80
N HIS A 102 -17.80 21.76 46.42
CA HIS A 102 -18.69 22.28 47.45
C HIS A 102 -17.91 22.83 48.67
N ALA A 103 -16.80 22.19 49.05
CA ALA A 103 -15.89 22.71 50.07
C ALA A 103 -15.10 23.95 49.60
N ARG A 104 -14.76 24.07 48.31
CA ARG A 104 -14.12 25.28 47.74
C ARG A 104 -15.10 26.47 47.73
N GLU A 105 -16.37 26.25 47.40
CA GLU A 105 -17.46 27.23 47.55
C GLU A 105 -17.59 27.68 49.02
N ILE A 106 -17.67 26.73 49.96
CA ILE A 106 -17.77 26.99 51.42
C ILE A 106 -16.47 27.59 52.03
N MET A 107 -15.37 27.63 51.27
CA MET A 107 -14.13 28.34 51.60
C MET A 107 -13.99 29.70 50.89
N ARG A 108 -14.87 30.01 49.92
CA ARG A 108 -14.99 31.33 49.27
C ARG A 108 -16.08 32.19 49.88
N THR A 109 -17.08 31.60 50.55
CA THR A 109 -18.05 32.33 51.37
C THR A 109 -17.37 33.00 52.57
N TRP A 110 -17.84 34.21 52.92
CA TRP A 110 -17.24 35.08 53.93
C TRP A 110 -17.27 34.43 55.32
N ARG A 111 -16.10 34.19 55.92
CA ARG A 111 -15.97 33.65 57.30
C ARG A 111 -15.48 34.74 58.25
N SER A 112 -16.30 35.08 59.25
CA SER A 112 -15.79 35.75 60.45
C SER A 112 -14.95 34.76 61.27
N PRO A 113 -13.80 35.16 61.87
CA PRO A 113 -12.98 34.24 62.66
C PRO A 113 -13.70 33.73 63.91
N ARG A 114 -13.59 32.42 64.19
CA ARG A 114 -13.80 31.90 65.56
C ARG A 114 -12.56 32.27 66.38
N GLY A 115 -12.62 33.37 67.14
CA GLY A 115 -11.45 33.86 67.88
C GLY A 115 -11.72 34.78 69.08
N GLU A 116 -12.91 35.36 69.21
CA GLU A 116 -13.29 36.18 70.37
C GLU A 116 -14.64 35.71 70.94
N ASN A 117 -14.86 35.91 72.24
CA ASN A 117 -15.94 35.25 72.97
C ASN A 117 -17.33 35.70 72.48
N GLY A 118 -18.21 34.74 72.20
CA GLY A 118 -19.58 35.02 71.76
C GLY A 118 -20.40 35.66 72.86
N LEU A 119 -21.17 36.69 72.50
CA LEU A 119 -22.07 37.44 73.39
C LEU A 119 -23.13 36.51 73.99
N ASP A 120 -23.36 36.60 75.31
CA ASP A 120 -24.34 35.79 76.03
C ASP A 120 -25.78 36.20 75.64
N LEU A 121 -26.39 35.44 74.73
CA LEU A 121 -27.73 35.74 74.20
C LEU A 121 -28.82 35.43 75.25
N PRO A 122 -29.74 36.38 75.55
CA PRO A 122 -30.85 36.14 76.46
C PRO A 122 -31.68 34.92 76.07
N GLY A 123 -32.19 34.21 77.09
CA GLY A 123 -33.02 33.01 76.91
C GLY A 123 -34.20 33.24 75.96
N VAL A 124 -34.60 32.20 75.23
CA VAL A 124 -35.46 32.28 74.02
C VAL A 124 -36.67 33.21 74.16
N GLY A 125 -37.40 33.15 75.28
CA GLY A 125 -38.58 33.98 75.53
C GLY A 125 -38.32 35.49 75.64
N LYS A 126 -37.08 35.94 75.91
CA LYS A 126 -36.71 37.37 75.91
C LYS A 126 -36.34 37.91 74.52
N ARG A 127 -36.01 37.03 73.56
CA ARG A 127 -35.56 37.40 72.21
C ARG A 127 -36.55 37.06 71.08
N ALA A 128 -37.70 36.47 71.41
CA ALA A 128 -38.78 36.26 70.46
C ALA A 128 -39.43 37.60 70.10
N LEU A 129 -39.55 37.91 68.80
CA LEU A 129 -40.18 39.12 68.25
C LEU A 129 -39.62 40.45 68.76
N LYS A 130 -38.34 40.48 69.16
CA LYS A 130 -37.64 41.67 69.69
C LYS A 130 -36.27 41.85 69.07
N ALA A 131 -35.86 43.10 68.91
CA ALA A 131 -34.49 43.44 68.53
C ALA A 131 -33.59 43.40 69.77
N LEU A 132 -32.45 42.72 69.68
CA LEU A 132 -31.41 42.76 70.71
C LEU A 132 -30.38 43.82 70.36
N PHE A 133 -30.27 44.85 71.19
CA PHE A 133 -29.13 45.76 71.17
C PHE A 133 -28.10 45.30 72.21
N PHE A 134 -26.83 45.48 71.91
CA PHE A 134 -25.73 45.16 72.82
C PHE A 134 -25.04 46.46 73.23
N ASP A 135 -24.78 46.62 74.52
CA ASP A 135 -24.04 47.77 75.06
C ASP A 135 -22.52 47.64 74.82
N SER A 136 -21.75 48.63 75.28
CA SER A 136 -20.28 48.65 75.19
C SER A 136 -19.57 47.57 76.01
N GLU A 137 -20.27 46.88 76.90
CA GLU A 137 -19.78 45.78 77.72
C GLU A 137 -20.26 44.40 77.23
N GLY A 138 -21.14 44.37 76.21
CA GLY A 138 -21.66 43.16 75.57
C GLY A 138 -22.97 42.62 76.15
N ASN A 139 -23.66 43.34 77.04
CA ASN A 139 -24.95 42.91 77.58
C ASN A 139 -26.08 43.20 76.58
N ALA A 140 -27.04 42.29 76.46
CA ALA A 140 -28.10 42.34 75.46
C ALA A 140 -29.45 42.82 76.04
N ASP A 141 -29.94 43.98 75.58
CA ASP A 141 -31.25 44.53 75.98
C ASP A 141 -32.33 44.34 74.88
N PRO A 142 -33.47 43.67 75.15
CA PRO A 142 -34.50 43.38 74.14
C PRO A 142 -35.61 44.45 74.02
N ILE A 143 -35.49 45.30 73.00
CA ILE A 143 -36.45 46.37 72.67
C ILE A 143 -37.61 45.82 71.81
N SER A 144 -38.84 46.34 72.02
CA SER A 144 -40.01 45.95 71.20
C SER A 144 -39.89 46.52 69.79
N ILE A 145 -40.42 45.81 68.80
CA ILE A 145 -40.37 46.28 67.40
C ILE A 145 -41.21 47.56 67.19
N ASP A 146 -42.20 47.80 68.05
CA ASP A 146 -43.13 48.93 68.01
C ASP A 146 -42.50 50.27 68.45
N ASP A 147 -41.38 50.24 69.18
CA ASP A 147 -40.70 51.43 69.70
C ASP A 147 -39.69 52.06 68.70
N PHE A 148 -39.56 51.49 67.50
CA PHE A 148 -38.65 52.00 66.46
C PHE A 148 -39.19 53.26 65.77
N SER A 149 -38.48 54.38 65.91
CA SER A 149 -38.83 55.67 65.30
C SER A 149 -38.75 55.64 63.75
N GLU A 150 -39.46 56.56 63.09
CA GLU A 150 -39.65 56.57 61.64
C GLU A 150 -38.39 56.38 60.76
N PRO A 151 -37.20 56.90 61.10
CA PRO A 151 -35.98 56.66 60.31
C PRO A 151 -35.65 55.17 60.11
N ALA A 152 -36.04 54.31 61.06
CA ALA A 152 -35.85 52.87 60.95
C ALA A 152 -36.90 52.19 60.04
N ARG A 153 -38.17 52.67 60.03
CA ARG A 153 -39.18 52.17 59.08
C ARG A 153 -38.78 52.50 57.64
N ALA A 154 -38.26 53.72 57.42
CA ALA A 154 -37.66 54.15 56.16
C ALA A 154 -36.33 53.42 55.79
N ALA A 155 -35.77 52.60 56.69
CA ALA A 155 -34.66 51.69 56.42
C ALA A 155 -35.15 50.25 56.18
N ALA A 156 -36.21 49.81 56.87
CA ALA A 156 -36.87 48.53 56.63
C ALA A 156 -37.53 48.46 55.24
N ASP A 157 -38.26 49.51 54.84
CA ASP A 157 -38.86 49.61 53.49
C ASP A 157 -37.78 49.54 52.39
N ARG A 158 -36.58 50.09 52.67
CA ARG A 158 -35.41 49.96 51.77
C ARG A 158 -34.85 48.55 51.76
N ALA A 159 -34.73 47.90 52.92
CA ALA A 159 -34.22 46.53 53.02
C ALA A 159 -35.14 45.52 52.32
N GLU A 160 -36.46 45.65 52.45
CA GLU A 160 -37.43 44.80 51.74
C GLU A 160 -37.45 45.09 50.23
N THR A 161 -37.34 46.36 49.83
CA THR A 161 -37.15 46.72 48.42
C THR A 161 -35.87 46.10 47.84
N ILE A 162 -34.76 46.11 48.59
CA ILE A 162 -33.48 45.49 48.19
C ILE A 162 -33.59 43.95 48.11
N ALA A 163 -34.39 43.32 48.98
CA ALA A 163 -34.55 41.87 49.00
C ALA A 163 -35.47 41.33 47.90
N ASN A 164 -36.60 42.01 47.65
CA ASN A 164 -37.63 41.56 46.71
C ASN A 164 -37.53 42.22 45.31
N GLY A 165 -36.70 43.26 45.16
CA GLY A 165 -36.51 43.99 43.90
C GLY A 165 -35.04 44.24 43.60
N LEU A 166 -34.41 43.37 42.80
CA LEU A 166 -33.03 43.55 42.31
C LEU A 166 -32.92 44.64 41.21
N GLN A 167 -33.46 45.82 41.46
CA GLN A 167 -33.02 47.04 40.77
C GLN A 167 -31.74 47.53 41.45
N ILE A 168 -30.61 47.30 40.79
CA ILE A 168 -29.29 47.69 41.27
C ILE A 168 -29.13 49.22 41.13
N THR A 169 -29.53 49.95 42.17
CA THR A 169 -29.40 51.42 42.26
C THR A 169 -28.52 51.87 43.43
N THR A 170 -27.35 51.24 43.60
CA THR A 170 -26.07 51.96 43.76
C THR A 170 -24.87 51.00 43.73
N THR A 171 -23.72 51.50 43.25
CA THR A 171 -22.39 50.85 43.35
C THR A 171 -22.15 49.58 42.50
N PHE A 172 -22.93 49.35 41.44
CA PHE A 172 -22.31 48.97 40.17
C PHE A 172 -21.98 50.26 39.41
N LYS A 173 -20.79 50.32 38.79
CA LYS A 173 -20.33 51.49 38.02
C LYS A 173 -20.83 51.48 36.57
N ASP A 174 -21.60 50.45 36.25
CA ASP A 174 -21.96 49.99 34.92
C ASP A 174 -23.49 49.96 34.87
N ALA A 175 -24.11 50.77 34.02
CA ALA A 175 -25.57 50.88 33.97
C ALA A 175 -26.18 49.69 33.20
N LEU A 176 -27.26 49.08 33.73
CA LEU A 176 -27.96 47.96 33.10
C LEU A 176 -29.00 48.45 32.08
N PHE A 177 -29.05 47.82 30.91
CA PHE A 177 -30.00 48.11 29.84
C PHE A 177 -30.64 46.83 29.30
N GLY A 178 -31.97 46.82 29.19
CA GLY A 178 -32.71 45.64 28.70
C GLY A 178 -32.49 45.31 27.21
N SER A 179 -31.95 46.23 26.41
CA SER A 179 -31.64 46.00 25.00
C SER A 179 -30.56 46.96 24.49
N LYS A 180 -29.97 46.63 23.32
CA LYS A 180 -29.03 47.53 22.62
C LYS A 180 -29.68 48.89 22.28
N ILE A 181 -30.97 48.89 21.95
CA ILE A 181 -31.73 50.11 21.61
C ILE A 181 -31.85 51.03 22.82
N ALA A 182 -32.05 50.48 24.02
CA ALA A 182 -32.09 51.26 25.26
C ALA A 182 -30.72 51.90 25.59
N LEU A 183 -29.61 51.19 25.33
CA LEU A 183 -28.25 51.74 25.50
C LEU A 183 -27.93 52.81 24.43
N ALA A 184 -28.37 52.60 23.18
CA ALA A 184 -28.22 53.57 22.10
C ALA A 184 -29.04 54.86 22.36
N ALA A 185 -30.13 54.80 23.13
CA ALA A 185 -30.95 55.95 23.48
C ALA A 185 -30.33 56.88 24.56
N VAL A 186 -29.16 56.54 25.12
CA VAL A 186 -28.44 57.40 26.08
C VAL A 186 -27.89 58.63 25.35
N THR A 187 -28.43 59.82 25.64
CA THR A 187 -28.13 61.06 24.91
C THR A 187 -26.81 61.73 25.31
N THR A 188 -26.36 61.55 26.55
CA THR A 188 -25.16 62.20 27.12
C THR A 188 -24.26 61.20 27.89
N PRO A 189 -23.75 60.15 27.22
CA PRO A 189 -22.84 59.21 27.87
C PRO A 189 -21.50 59.86 28.21
N THR A 190 -20.89 59.46 29.32
CA THR A 190 -19.64 60.04 29.83
C THR A 190 -18.41 59.25 29.35
N PRO A 191 -17.25 59.90 29.07
CA PRO A 191 -16.07 59.21 28.56
C PRO A 191 -15.61 58.05 29.44
N GLY A 192 -15.55 56.85 28.87
CA GLY A 192 -15.14 55.64 29.57
C GLY A 192 -16.22 55.00 30.45
N GLN A 193 -17.46 55.49 30.43
CA GLN A 193 -18.62 54.92 31.12
C GLN A 193 -18.87 53.47 30.67
N SER A 194 -19.11 52.57 31.63
CA SER A 194 -19.51 51.20 31.34
C SER A 194 -21.04 51.03 31.29
N ALA A 195 -21.49 50.02 30.55
CA ALA A 195 -22.88 49.57 30.50
C ALA A 195 -22.95 48.06 30.27
N VAL A 196 -24.02 47.42 30.77
CA VAL A 196 -24.31 46.00 30.55
C VAL A 196 -25.67 45.88 29.85
N VAL A 197 -25.68 45.29 28.65
CA VAL A 197 -26.93 44.95 27.97
C VAL A 197 -27.33 43.53 28.36
N THR A 198 -28.54 43.34 28.88
CA THR A 198 -29.04 42.04 29.38
C THR A 198 -29.91 41.28 28.38
N ASP A 199 -29.89 41.67 27.11
CA ASP A 199 -30.57 41.02 25.98
C ASP A 199 -30.08 39.56 25.83
N PRO A 200 -30.96 38.53 25.88
CA PRO A 200 -30.54 37.13 25.81
C PRO A 200 -29.83 36.70 24.52
N ALA A 201 -29.94 37.47 23.43
CA ALA A 201 -29.28 37.20 22.16
C ALA A 201 -28.14 38.19 21.85
N LYS A 202 -28.27 39.46 22.26
CA LYS A 202 -27.34 40.54 21.89
C LYS A 202 -26.61 41.18 23.06
N GLY A 203 -26.83 40.68 24.28
CA GLY A 203 -26.28 41.19 25.52
C GLY A 203 -24.76 41.09 25.64
N GLY A 204 -24.22 41.72 26.68
CA GLY A 204 -22.80 41.84 26.95
C GLY A 204 -22.40 43.20 27.51
N ASN A 205 -21.11 43.35 27.79
CA ASN A 205 -20.55 44.56 28.39
C ASN A 205 -20.11 45.54 27.29
N PHE A 206 -20.38 46.82 27.51
CA PHE A 206 -20.05 47.92 26.62
C PHE A 206 -19.36 49.04 27.39
N ARG A 207 -18.57 49.85 26.69
CA ARG A 207 -17.94 51.05 27.23
C ARG A 207 -18.07 52.20 26.25
N PHE A 208 -18.51 53.37 26.72
CA PHE A 208 -18.57 54.55 25.87
C PHE A 208 -17.17 55.14 25.67
N SER A 209 -16.86 55.47 24.43
CA SER A 209 -15.60 56.05 24.00
C SER A 209 -15.88 57.35 23.27
N SER A 210 -15.29 58.45 23.75
CA SER A 210 -15.54 59.81 23.26
C SER A 210 -14.54 60.27 22.20
N ILE A 211 -13.84 59.34 21.55
CA ILE A 211 -13.02 59.60 20.36
C ILE A 211 -13.87 59.37 19.12
N ASP A 212 -13.48 59.95 17.97
CA ASP A 212 -14.15 59.66 16.71
C ASP A 212 -14.04 58.15 16.39
N ARG A 213 -15.19 57.49 16.28
CA ARG A 213 -15.36 56.07 15.92
C ARG A 213 -16.23 55.90 14.68
N SER A 214 -16.32 56.94 13.85
CA SER A 214 -17.20 56.94 12.68
C SER A 214 -16.80 55.93 11.60
N ALA A 215 -15.51 55.58 11.51
CA ALA A 215 -15.04 54.51 10.64
C ALA A 215 -15.54 53.13 11.11
N GLU A 216 -15.40 52.82 12.39
CA GLU A 216 -15.81 51.54 12.98
C GLU A 216 -17.34 51.38 12.99
N VAL A 217 -18.07 52.46 13.29
CA VAL A 217 -19.55 52.51 13.18
C VAL A 217 -20.02 52.32 11.74
N ALA A 218 -19.32 52.87 10.74
CA ALA A 218 -19.66 52.66 9.33
C ALA A 218 -19.35 51.24 8.84
N LEU A 219 -18.38 50.55 9.44
CA LEU A 219 -18.04 49.15 9.16
C LEU A 219 -18.96 48.15 9.86
N ASP A 220 -19.65 48.56 10.93
CA ASP A 220 -20.57 47.73 11.72
C ASP A 220 -22.03 48.27 11.63
N PRO A 221 -22.71 48.14 10.47
CA PRO A 221 -24.06 48.68 10.29
C PRO A 221 -25.13 47.94 11.11
N ASP A 222 -24.89 46.69 11.51
CA ASP A 222 -25.72 45.97 12.49
C ASP A 222 -25.48 46.46 13.92
N GLY A 223 -24.39 47.20 14.14
CA GLY A 223 -23.89 47.70 15.41
C GLY A 223 -23.72 46.59 16.44
N GLY A 224 -23.14 45.46 16.05
CA GLY A 224 -22.91 44.31 16.93
C GLY A 224 -21.84 44.60 18.00
N LEU A 225 -20.87 45.44 17.66
CA LEU A 225 -19.66 45.78 18.39
C LEU A 225 -19.53 47.28 18.66
N PHE A 226 -19.83 48.12 17.65
CA PHE A 226 -19.70 49.58 17.69
C PHE A 226 -21.02 50.23 17.28
N PHE A 227 -21.59 51.08 18.14
CA PHE A 227 -22.74 51.90 17.74
C PHE A 227 -22.77 53.25 18.47
N PRO A 228 -23.24 54.32 17.82
CA PRO A 228 -23.26 55.66 18.40
C PRO A 228 -24.48 55.86 19.33
N PRO A 229 -24.36 56.73 20.35
CA PRO A 229 -25.51 57.26 21.06
C PRO A 229 -26.41 58.07 20.11
N SER A 230 -27.71 58.09 20.41
CA SER A 230 -28.76 58.86 19.73
C SER A 230 -28.85 58.66 18.20
N GLY A 231 -28.30 57.57 17.65
CA GLY A 231 -28.33 57.31 16.20
C GLY A 231 -27.47 58.27 15.37
N GLY A 232 -26.39 58.81 15.95
CA GLY A 232 -25.39 59.60 15.22
C GLY A 232 -24.56 58.76 14.22
N ASN A 233 -23.40 59.28 13.81
CA ASN A 233 -22.48 58.58 12.89
C ASN A 233 -21.17 58.09 13.54
N GLY A 234 -21.02 58.19 14.87
CA GLY A 234 -19.80 57.81 15.60
C GLY A 234 -18.76 58.92 15.81
N SER A 235 -18.90 60.09 15.16
CA SER A 235 -17.94 61.20 15.28
C SER A 235 -17.89 61.85 16.67
N ALA A 236 -19.01 61.84 17.39
CA ALA A 236 -19.12 62.28 18.78
C ALA A 236 -18.82 61.16 19.80
N GLY A 237 -18.29 60.02 19.35
CA GLY A 237 -18.08 58.82 20.16
C GLY A 237 -19.07 57.68 19.87
N ALA A 238 -18.74 56.51 20.40
CA ALA A 238 -19.53 55.28 20.26
C ALA A 238 -19.47 54.41 21.52
N TRP A 239 -20.46 53.54 21.69
CA TRP A 239 -20.41 52.39 22.58
C TRP A 239 -19.58 51.29 21.92
N GLU A 240 -18.48 50.90 22.56
CA GLU A 240 -17.60 49.80 22.16
C GLU A 240 -17.94 48.56 23.00
N ARG A 241 -18.23 47.42 22.37
CA ARG A 241 -18.38 46.13 23.08
C ARG A 241 -17.02 45.72 23.67
N SER A 242 -17.04 45.12 24.86
CA SER A 242 -15.89 44.41 25.41
C SER A 242 -15.90 42.95 24.91
N PHE A 243 -14.94 42.61 24.04
CA PHE A 243 -14.72 41.27 23.48
C PHE A 243 -13.24 41.08 23.12
N GLY A 244 -12.84 39.84 22.81
CA GLY A 244 -11.49 39.50 22.33
C GLY A 244 -11.41 39.50 20.81
N THR A 245 -10.70 38.53 20.22
CA THR A 245 -10.83 38.21 18.79
C THR A 245 -12.04 37.31 18.47
N THR A 246 -12.75 36.83 19.50
CA THR A 246 -13.94 35.98 19.36
C THR A 246 -15.22 36.80 19.44
N VAL A 247 -16.14 36.61 18.49
CA VAL A 247 -17.47 37.22 18.45
C VAL A 247 -18.57 36.16 18.29
N MET A 248 -19.81 36.52 18.67
CA MET A 248 -20.97 35.65 18.55
C MET A 248 -21.85 36.05 17.36
N ALA A 249 -22.37 35.07 16.62
CA ALA A 249 -23.19 35.28 15.42
C ALA A 249 -24.42 36.19 15.67
N GLU A 250 -25.04 36.04 16.84
CA GLU A 250 -26.27 36.71 17.24
C GLU A 250 -26.10 38.21 17.46
N TRP A 251 -24.89 38.68 17.80
CA TRP A 251 -24.60 40.10 18.00
C TRP A 251 -24.87 40.93 16.73
N PHE A 252 -24.64 40.32 15.56
CA PHE A 252 -24.86 40.90 14.23
C PHE A 252 -26.26 40.59 13.67
N GLY A 253 -27.14 40.02 14.48
CA GLY A 253 -28.54 39.79 14.11
C GLY A 253 -28.86 38.43 13.49
N CYS A 254 -27.94 37.47 13.51
CA CYS A 254 -28.31 36.08 13.27
C CYS A 254 -29.29 35.60 14.37
N VAL A 255 -30.32 34.86 13.99
CA VAL A 255 -31.37 34.33 14.86
C VAL A 255 -31.01 32.93 15.35
N GLY A 256 -30.54 32.06 14.46
CA GLY A 256 -30.11 30.69 14.80
C GLY A 256 -31.22 29.79 15.35
N ASP A 257 -32.43 29.90 14.78
CA ASP A 257 -33.65 29.15 15.11
C ASP A 257 -33.88 27.91 14.20
N GLY A 258 -33.01 27.67 13.22
CA GLY A 258 -33.14 26.62 12.22
C GLY A 258 -34.16 26.90 11.11
N LEU A 259 -34.78 28.09 11.06
CA LEU A 259 -35.86 28.46 10.14
C LEU A 259 -35.60 29.77 9.38
N THR A 260 -35.09 30.79 10.07
CA THR A 260 -34.75 32.11 9.53
C THR A 260 -33.45 32.03 8.71
N ASP A 261 -33.40 32.66 7.53
CA ASP A 261 -32.14 32.73 6.76
C ASP A 261 -31.15 33.69 7.43
N ASP A 262 -30.17 33.10 8.13
CA ASP A 262 -29.08 33.78 8.82
C ASP A 262 -27.96 34.24 7.86
N GLN A 263 -27.91 33.74 6.62
CA GLN A 263 -26.81 34.01 5.68
C GLN A 263 -26.54 35.52 5.51
N PRO A 264 -27.54 36.42 5.36
CA PRO A 264 -27.26 37.82 5.11
C PRO A 264 -26.63 38.51 6.32
N ALA A 265 -26.99 38.11 7.54
CA ALA A 265 -26.41 38.62 8.77
C ALA A 265 -25.01 38.05 9.02
N PHE A 266 -24.83 36.74 8.81
CA PHE A 266 -23.54 36.07 8.97
C PHE A 266 -22.51 36.58 7.94
N GLN A 267 -22.93 36.90 6.71
CA GLN A 267 -22.07 37.51 5.70
C GLN A 267 -21.62 38.93 6.10
N ARG A 268 -22.50 39.73 6.70
CA ARG A 268 -22.11 41.07 7.22
C ARG A 268 -21.15 40.95 8.38
N LEU A 269 -21.40 40.03 9.33
CA LEU A 269 -20.50 39.71 10.43
C LEU A 269 -19.07 39.46 9.95
N VAL A 270 -18.85 38.50 9.04
CA VAL A 270 -17.49 38.14 8.61
C VAL A 270 -16.81 39.27 7.83
N ASN A 271 -17.57 40.10 7.11
CA ASN A 271 -17.05 41.27 6.42
C ASN A 271 -16.62 42.37 7.40
N THR A 272 -17.47 42.71 8.38
CA THR A 272 -17.18 43.67 9.46
C THR A 272 -15.95 43.22 10.26
N MET A 273 -15.90 41.93 10.62
CA MET A 273 -14.77 41.37 11.36
C MET A 273 -13.45 41.37 10.57
N ALA A 274 -13.48 41.13 9.26
CA ALA A 274 -12.27 41.24 8.44
C ALA A 274 -11.76 42.68 8.29
N ALA A 275 -12.67 43.65 8.21
CA ALA A 275 -12.30 45.07 8.12
C ALA A 275 -11.70 45.60 9.44
N LEU A 276 -12.25 45.19 10.58
CA LEU A 276 -11.82 45.64 11.92
C LEU A 276 -10.63 44.80 12.46
N TYR A 277 -10.58 43.50 12.14
CA TYR A 277 -9.59 42.54 12.64
C TYR A 277 -8.89 41.77 11.50
N PRO A 278 -8.19 42.45 10.57
CA PRO A 278 -7.55 41.83 9.40
C PRO A 278 -6.39 40.87 9.73
N LYS A 279 -5.99 40.75 11.01
CA LYS A 279 -5.05 39.73 11.50
C LYS A 279 -5.72 38.40 11.89
N GLY A 280 -7.05 38.33 11.78
CA GLY A 280 -7.86 37.14 12.05
C GLY A 280 -8.75 37.27 13.28
N PHE A 281 -9.84 36.50 13.25
CA PHE A 281 -10.93 36.53 14.22
C PHE A 281 -11.62 35.17 14.30
N THR A 282 -12.36 34.93 15.39
CA THR A 282 -13.17 33.72 15.58
C THR A 282 -14.64 34.08 15.70
N VAL A 283 -15.48 33.37 14.96
CA VAL A 283 -16.94 33.39 15.09
C VAL A 283 -17.36 32.14 15.85
N SER A 284 -18.14 32.33 16.91
CA SER A 284 -18.85 31.26 17.62
C SER A 284 -20.32 31.65 17.81
N ALA A 285 -21.06 30.94 18.65
CA ALA A 285 -22.47 31.21 18.95
C ALA A 285 -22.86 30.71 20.34
N ALA A 286 -24.06 31.08 20.81
CA ALA A 286 -24.64 30.45 21.99
C ALA A 286 -24.94 28.96 21.76
N LEU A 287 -24.92 28.18 22.86
CA LEU A 287 -25.26 26.76 22.84
C LEU A 287 -26.70 26.53 22.32
N ASN A 288 -26.90 25.41 21.64
CA ASN A 288 -28.16 24.96 21.05
C ASN A 288 -28.74 25.85 19.92
N LYS A 289 -27.98 26.84 19.42
CA LYS A 289 -28.32 27.55 18.18
C LYS A 289 -28.09 26.67 16.95
N LEU A 290 -28.93 26.87 15.94
CA LEU A 290 -28.84 26.22 14.63
C LEU A 290 -29.05 27.28 13.54
N PHE A 291 -27.99 27.67 12.85
CA PHE A 291 -28.07 28.75 11.85
C PHE A 291 -28.45 28.20 10.49
N ARG A 292 -29.50 28.77 9.85
CA ARG A 292 -29.95 28.32 8.54
C ARG A 292 -29.41 29.23 7.45
N PHE A 293 -28.75 28.66 6.46
CA PHE A 293 -28.23 29.39 5.30
C PHE A 293 -29.07 29.10 4.05
N GLY A 294 -29.68 30.14 3.49
CA GLY A 294 -30.36 30.12 2.18
C GLY A 294 -29.40 30.28 1.01
N ALA A 295 -28.26 30.93 1.21
CA ALA A 295 -27.16 31.10 0.24
C ALA A 295 -25.81 30.71 0.86
N VAL A 296 -24.70 30.90 0.13
CA VAL A 296 -23.35 30.62 0.64
C VAL A 296 -22.75 31.83 1.37
N VAL A 297 -22.04 31.62 2.48
CA VAL A 297 -21.23 32.66 3.16
C VAL A 297 -19.81 32.67 2.60
N ARG A 298 -19.31 33.82 2.15
CA ARG A 298 -17.92 33.99 1.73
C ARG A 298 -17.01 34.33 2.90
N LEU A 299 -15.96 33.53 3.10
CA LEU A 299 -15.01 33.68 4.21
C LEU A 299 -13.78 34.50 3.78
N PRO A 300 -13.50 35.65 4.44
CA PRO A 300 -12.29 36.45 4.22
C PRO A 300 -11.08 35.91 5.02
N SER A 301 -9.88 36.41 4.69
CA SER A 301 -8.63 35.99 5.37
C SER A 301 -8.70 36.15 6.89
N GLY A 302 -8.16 35.16 7.60
CA GLY A 302 -8.10 35.09 9.06
C GLY A 302 -9.42 34.68 9.74
N ALA A 303 -10.48 34.38 8.98
CA ALA A 303 -11.76 33.95 9.53
C ALA A 303 -11.70 32.52 10.09
N ARG A 304 -12.12 32.36 11.35
CA ARG A 304 -12.26 31.06 12.03
C ARG A 304 -13.69 30.85 12.46
N ILE A 305 -14.27 29.70 12.17
CA ILE A 305 -15.65 29.34 12.52
C ILE A 305 -15.60 28.16 13.50
N GLU A 306 -15.95 28.39 14.76
CA GLU A 306 -15.68 27.44 15.84
C GLU A 306 -16.91 27.13 16.72
N SER A 307 -17.24 25.84 16.86
CA SER A 307 -18.32 25.30 17.71
C SER A 307 -19.75 25.76 17.39
N ILE A 308 -20.11 25.87 16.10
CA ILE A 308 -21.45 26.29 15.64
C ILE A 308 -22.20 25.15 14.92
N ASN A 309 -23.53 25.08 15.05
CA ASN A 309 -24.39 24.18 14.26
C ASN A 309 -25.03 24.94 13.09
N PHE A 310 -25.06 24.32 11.90
CA PHE A 310 -25.61 24.90 10.67
C PHE A 310 -26.57 23.93 9.95
N THR A 311 -27.57 24.49 9.27
CA THR A 311 -28.48 23.82 8.31
C THR A 311 -28.60 24.64 7.03
N ASN A 312 -28.98 24.03 5.91
CA ASN A 312 -29.24 24.73 4.65
C ASN A 312 -30.51 24.23 3.94
N ALA A 313 -31.07 25.10 3.10
CA ALA A 313 -32.15 24.74 2.19
C ALA A 313 -31.57 24.33 0.81
N GLY A 314 -31.42 23.03 0.57
CA GLY A 314 -31.04 22.50 -0.75
C GLY A 314 -29.54 22.55 -1.06
N THR A 315 -29.19 22.83 -2.31
CA THR A 315 -27.89 22.49 -2.93
C THR A 315 -26.72 23.44 -2.65
N ASN A 316 -26.93 24.50 -1.86
CA ASN A 316 -25.93 25.54 -1.66
C ASN A 316 -24.82 25.11 -0.68
N ASN A 317 -23.56 25.42 -0.99
CA ASN A 317 -22.46 25.24 -0.03
C ASN A 317 -22.68 26.13 1.21
N PHE A 318 -22.22 25.72 2.39
CA PHE A 318 -22.29 26.56 3.58
C PHE A 318 -21.29 27.73 3.49
N PHE A 319 -20.03 27.40 3.22
CA PHE A 319 -18.95 28.37 3.09
C PHE A 319 -18.26 28.32 1.72
N GLU A 320 -17.82 29.48 1.25
CA GLU A 320 -17.02 29.65 0.05
C GLU A 320 -15.79 30.52 0.32
N VAL A 321 -14.60 30.05 -0.03
CA VAL A 321 -13.38 30.85 -0.11
C VAL A 321 -13.12 31.10 -1.59
N VAL A 322 -13.73 32.16 -2.12
CA VAL A 322 -13.54 32.68 -3.48
C VAL A 322 -13.54 34.20 -3.38
N GLY A 323 -12.39 34.82 -3.62
CA GLY A 323 -12.30 36.27 -3.78
C GLY A 323 -12.92 36.74 -5.09
N GLY A 324 -13.10 38.06 -5.24
CA GLY A 324 -13.45 38.68 -6.53
C GLY A 324 -12.27 38.69 -7.51
N LEU A 325 -11.63 37.53 -7.68
CA LEU A 325 -10.38 37.35 -8.41
C LEU A 325 -10.57 37.61 -9.90
N THR A 326 -9.52 38.15 -10.52
CA THR A 326 -9.49 38.46 -11.96
C THR A 326 -8.38 37.66 -12.62
N ALA A 327 -8.38 37.55 -13.95
CA ALA A 327 -7.34 36.77 -14.64
C ALA A 327 -5.89 37.17 -14.28
N PRO A 328 -5.54 38.47 -14.10
CA PRO A 328 -4.22 38.87 -13.60
C PRO A 328 -3.90 38.46 -12.15
N THR A 329 -4.91 38.27 -11.28
CA THR A 329 -4.70 37.95 -9.86
C THR A 329 -4.91 36.46 -9.51
N ALA A 330 -5.42 35.68 -10.47
CA ALA A 330 -5.77 34.28 -10.35
C ALA A 330 -4.61 33.34 -9.93
N PHE A 331 -3.35 33.77 -10.00
CA PHE A 331 -2.16 32.98 -9.63
C PHE A 331 -1.33 33.62 -8.48
N THR A 332 -1.75 34.79 -7.97
CA THR A 332 -0.93 35.63 -7.09
C THR A 332 -1.66 36.07 -5.82
N GLU A 333 -2.99 36.24 -5.86
CA GLU A 333 -3.80 36.56 -4.69
C GLU A 333 -4.34 35.28 -4.03
N PHE A 334 -4.21 35.19 -2.71
CA PHE A 334 -4.65 34.06 -1.89
C PHE A 334 -5.33 34.52 -0.60
N VAL A 335 -6.46 33.89 -0.27
CA VAL A 335 -7.10 34.01 1.06
C VAL A 335 -6.31 33.16 2.06
N THR A 336 -6.05 33.64 3.27
CA THR A 336 -5.16 32.90 4.20
C THR A 336 -5.68 32.77 5.62
N ASP A 337 -5.18 31.75 6.35
CA ASP A 337 -5.49 31.48 7.76
C ASP A 337 -6.98 31.23 8.08
N ILE A 338 -7.64 30.45 7.22
CA ILE A 338 -9.02 29.99 7.41
C ILE A 338 -9.06 28.76 8.33
N ALA A 339 -10.03 28.73 9.26
CA ALA A 339 -10.35 27.53 10.03
C ALA A 339 -11.86 27.30 10.18
N ILE A 340 -12.29 26.03 10.13
CA ILE A 340 -13.62 25.59 10.54
C ILE A 340 -13.43 24.39 11.46
N ALA A 341 -13.82 24.53 12.74
CA ALA A 341 -13.53 23.51 13.74
C ALA A 341 -14.64 23.26 14.77
N GLY A 342 -14.90 21.98 15.06
CA GLY A 342 -15.92 21.56 16.03
C GLY A 342 -17.36 21.93 15.64
N CYS A 343 -17.59 22.24 14.36
CA CYS A 343 -18.90 22.66 13.85
C CYS A 343 -19.70 21.47 13.31
N ASN A 344 -21.03 21.57 13.38
CA ASN A 344 -21.95 20.53 12.94
C ASN A 344 -22.78 21.02 11.74
N PHE A 345 -22.86 20.22 10.67
CA PHE A 345 -23.48 20.60 9.41
C PHE A 345 -24.54 19.59 8.97
N PHE A 346 -25.79 20.02 8.85
CA PHE A 346 -26.93 19.16 8.53
C PHE A 346 -27.67 19.67 7.29
N CYS A 347 -27.66 18.89 6.21
CA CYS A 347 -28.49 19.20 5.05
C CYS A 347 -29.83 18.47 5.11
N ASP A 348 -30.93 19.21 4.91
CA ASP A 348 -32.30 18.69 5.04
C ASP A 348 -32.62 17.56 4.03
N VAL A 349 -31.86 17.49 2.93
CA VAL A 349 -31.91 16.43 1.91
C VAL A 349 -30.49 16.06 1.47
N SER A 350 -30.24 14.80 1.11
CA SER A 350 -28.98 14.36 0.47
C SER A 350 -28.78 15.13 -0.84
N ASN A 351 -27.73 15.95 -0.91
CA ASN A 351 -27.55 16.89 -2.02
C ASN A 351 -26.08 17.18 -2.36
N THR A 352 -25.86 18.01 -3.39
CA THR A 352 -24.54 18.28 -3.98
C THR A 352 -23.62 19.19 -3.17
N SER A 353 -24.11 19.87 -2.13
CA SER A 353 -23.38 20.85 -1.32
C SER A 353 -22.13 20.33 -0.62
N ASN A 354 -21.27 21.27 -0.26
CA ASN A 354 -20.09 21.09 0.58
C ASN A 354 -20.18 21.99 1.82
N VAL A 355 -19.59 21.58 2.94
CA VAL A 355 -19.32 22.48 4.08
C VAL A 355 -18.44 23.65 3.62
N LEU A 356 -17.38 23.36 2.85
CA LEU A 356 -16.52 24.38 2.27
C LEU A 356 -16.20 24.10 0.78
N ARG A 357 -16.49 25.07 -0.09
CA ARG A 357 -15.82 25.22 -1.38
C ARG A 357 -14.67 26.22 -1.22
N ALA A 358 -13.48 25.93 -1.74
CA ALA A 358 -12.37 26.88 -1.70
C ALA A 358 -11.60 26.95 -3.02
N ARG A 359 -11.05 28.15 -3.28
CA ARG A 359 -10.13 28.51 -4.36
C ARG A 359 -9.07 29.43 -3.78
N ASN A 360 -7.86 29.37 -4.32
CA ASN A 360 -6.74 30.26 -3.99
C ASN A 360 -6.60 30.52 -2.48
N PHE A 361 -6.25 29.50 -1.71
CA PHE A 361 -6.04 29.62 -0.26
C PHE A 361 -4.67 29.14 0.21
N LYS A 362 -4.19 29.67 1.34
CA LYS A 362 -3.03 29.14 2.08
C LYS A 362 -3.32 29.05 3.58
N ARG A 363 -2.82 28.00 4.25
CA ARG A 363 -2.99 27.75 5.70
C ARG A 363 -4.45 27.52 6.12
N LEU A 364 -5.07 26.47 5.60
CA LEU A 364 -6.50 26.15 5.81
C LEU A 364 -6.72 24.93 6.71
N ARG A 365 -7.70 24.98 7.61
CA ARG A 365 -7.97 23.92 8.59
C ARG A 365 -9.45 23.53 8.65
N LEU A 366 -9.75 22.24 8.48
CA LEU A 366 -11.06 21.63 8.71
C LEU A 366 -10.91 20.55 9.78
N GLN A 367 -11.30 20.81 11.02
CA GLN A 367 -10.95 19.93 12.15
C GLN A 367 -12.13 19.57 13.05
N ASN A 368 -12.29 18.29 13.37
CA ASN A 368 -13.28 17.79 14.34
C ASN A 368 -14.74 18.17 14.02
N ASN A 369 -15.08 18.40 12.74
CA ASN A 369 -16.44 18.76 12.33
C ASN A 369 -17.29 17.51 12.10
N ILE A 370 -18.61 17.63 12.35
CA ILE A 370 -19.60 16.62 11.98
C ILE A 370 -20.38 17.10 10.76
N PHE A 371 -20.56 16.25 9.74
CA PHE A 371 -21.31 16.62 8.54
C PHE A 371 -22.25 15.51 8.05
N GLN A 372 -23.47 15.88 7.65
CA GLN A 372 -24.51 14.95 7.25
C GLN A 372 -25.28 15.45 6.01
N ASN A 373 -25.53 14.53 5.07
CA ASN A 373 -26.22 14.75 3.79
C ASN A 373 -25.48 15.68 2.79
N CYS A 374 -24.19 15.95 3.03
CA CYS A 374 -23.33 16.82 2.23
C CYS A 374 -21.87 16.30 2.14
N SER A 375 -21.06 16.93 1.29
CA SER A 375 -19.60 16.77 1.31
C SER A 375 -18.96 17.66 2.39
N LEU A 376 -17.76 17.30 2.86
CA LEU A 376 -16.95 18.19 3.70
C LEU A 376 -16.27 19.27 2.85
N SER A 377 -15.46 18.92 1.83
CA SER A 377 -14.76 19.94 1.04
C SER A 377 -14.59 19.68 -0.46
N SER A 378 -14.56 20.79 -1.20
CA SER A 378 -14.12 20.89 -2.59
C SER A 378 -13.14 22.07 -2.74
N PHE A 379 -11.87 21.75 -2.97
CA PHE A 379 -10.84 22.73 -3.34
C PHE A 379 -10.71 22.83 -4.87
N GLY A 380 -9.94 23.79 -5.38
CA GLY A 380 -9.74 24.09 -6.81
C GLY A 380 -8.97 25.39 -6.98
N HIS A 381 -8.78 25.83 -8.22
CA HIS A 381 -8.05 27.06 -8.54
C HIS A 381 -8.94 28.11 -9.23
N ALA A 382 -8.69 29.38 -8.97
CA ALA A 382 -9.43 30.47 -9.61
C ALA A 382 -9.26 30.47 -11.14
N ALA A 383 -8.12 29.98 -11.64
CA ALA A 383 -7.88 29.78 -13.06
C ALA A 383 -8.92 28.85 -13.74
N GLU A 384 -9.51 27.91 -13.01
CA GLU A 384 -10.53 26.98 -13.50
C GLU A 384 -11.91 27.65 -13.55
N ASP A 385 -12.32 28.29 -12.45
CA ASP A 385 -13.60 29.01 -12.36
C ASP A 385 -13.63 30.24 -13.30
N LEU A 386 -12.46 30.84 -13.61
CA LEU A 386 -12.30 31.91 -14.61
C LEU A 386 -12.11 31.39 -16.04
N GLY A 387 -12.02 30.08 -16.24
CA GLY A 387 -11.89 29.46 -17.57
C GLY A 387 -10.55 29.69 -18.29
N LEU A 388 -9.51 30.09 -17.56
CA LEU A 388 -8.12 30.16 -18.06
C LEU A 388 -7.54 28.76 -18.27
N TYR A 389 -7.89 27.83 -17.37
CA TYR A 389 -7.63 26.40 -17.50
C TYR A 389 -8.97 25.66 -17.61
N LYS A 390 -9.09 24.68 -18.52
CA LYS A 390 -10.37 24.03 -18.84
C LYS A 390 -10.28 22.51 -18.74
N ILE A 391 -10.99 21.95 -17.77
CA ILE A 391 -11.04 20.50 -17.47
C ILE A 391 -11.36 19.67 -18.72
N ALA A 392 -12.36 20.07 -19.52
CA ALA A 392 -12.82 19.32 -20.69
C ALA A 392 -11.90 19.39 -21.94
N ASN A 393 -10.83 20.19 -21.89
CA ASN A 393 -9.99 20.48 -23.06
C ASN A 393 -8.48 20.36 -22.79
N GLY A 394 -8.01 20.46 -21.53
CA GLY A 394 -6.58 20.42 -21.22
C GLY A 394 -5.75 21.40 -22.07
N SER A 395 -6.25 22.61 -22.28
CA SER A 395 -6.20 23.20 -23.63
C SER A 395 -4.82 23.54 -24.19
N ALA A 396 -4.47 22.86 -25.28
CA ALA A 396 -3.65 23.38 -26.38
C ALA A 396 -4.40 23.18 -27.72
N ASP A 397 -5.09 24.24 -28.17
CA ASP A 397 -5.85 24.38 -29.43
C ASP A 397 -6.91 23.29 -29.78
N SER A 398 -7.45 23.38 -31.00
CA SER A 398 -8.54 22.55 -31.53
C SER A 398 -8.12 21.68 -32.73
N SER A 399 -6.82 21.42 -32.89
CA SER A 399 -6.26 20.57 -33.96
C SER A 399 -6.37 19.06 -33.67
N GLY A 400 -6.56 18.68 -32.41
CA GLY A 400 -6.80 17.29 -32.00
C GLY A 400 -5.57 16.37 -32.07
N LEU A 401 -4.35 16.93 -32.05
CA LEU A 401 -3.10 16.17 -32.02
C LEU A 401 -2.53 16.10 -30.59
N PRO A 402 -2.26 14.91 -30.02
CA PRO A 402 -1.49 14.78 -28.80
C PRO A 402 -0.02 15.19 -29.03
N GLY A 403 0.67 15.68 -27.99
CA GLY A 403 2.09 16.04 -28.06
C GLY A 403 2.39 17.44 -28.62
N SER A 404 1.60 18.46 -28.27
CA SER A 404 1.82 19.87 -28.66
C SER A 404 3.07 20.54 -28.05
N GLY A 405 3.91 19.78 -27.33
CA GLY A 405 5.18 20.23 -26.74
C GLY A 405 5.05 21.23 -25.59
N THR A 406 3.83 21.52 -25.10
CA THR A 406 3.60 22.55 -24.06
C THR A 406 2.69 22.03 -22.95
N ASP A 407 3.10 22.18 -21.69
CA ASP A 407 2.31 21.79 -20.50
C ASP A 407 1.06 22.70 -20.41
N PRO A 408 -0.17 22.18 -20.53
CA PRO A 408 -1.36 23.03 -20.63
C PRO A 408 -1.64 23.92 -19.42
N ALA A 409 -1.15 23.56 -18.23
CA ALA A 409 -1.28 24.42 -17.06
C ALA A 409 -0.27 25.57 -17.11
N ILE A 410 0.92 25.37 -17.69
CA ILE A 410 1.84 26.49 -18.00
C ILE A 410 1.22 27.42 -19.05
N VAL A 411 0.55 26.88 -20.08
CA VAL A 411 -0.20 27.69 -21.07
C VAL A 411 -1.28 28.55 -20.40
N ALA A 412 -1.97 28.02 -19.39
CA ALA A 412 -2.98 28.76 -18.63
C ALA A 412 -2.42 29.79 -17.63
N GLY A 413 -1.11 29.75 -17.33
CA GLY A 413 -0.43 30.71 -16.44
C GLY A 413 0.09 30.15 -15.11
N PHE A 414 -0.03 28.85 -14.84
CA PHE A 414 0.63 28.22 -13.68
C PHE A 414 2.17 28.26 -13.83
N SER A 415 2.88 28.21 -12.70
CA SER A 415 4.32 28.36 -12.61
C SER A 415 5.09 27.14 -13.08
N THR A 416 6.25 27.38 -13.70
CA THR A 416 7.31 26.38 -13.95
C THR A 416 8.31 26.27 -12.78
N GLY A 417 8.26 27.20 -11.82
CA GLY A 417 9.22 27.31 -10.71
C GLY A 417 9.14 26.14 -9.73
N PRO A 418 10.25 25.78 -9.05
CA PRO A 418 10.33 24.60 -8.19
C PRO A 418 9.41 24.67 -6.97
N ASP A 419 9.07 25.87 -6.51
CA ASP A 419 8.31 26.10 -5.28
C ASP A 419 6.80 25.94 -5.45
N PHE A 420 6.26 26.13 -6.67
CA PHE A 420 4.82 26.14 -6.97
C PHE A 420 3.99 27.04 -6.04
N ASP A 421 4.39 28.31 -5.87
CA ASP A 421 3.71 29.27 -4.97
C ASP A 421 2.39 29.84 -5.51
N ASP A 422 2.04 29.48 -6.74
CA ASP A 422 0.76 29.67 -7.40
C ASP A 422 -0.27 28.56 -7.10
N LEU A 423 0.08 27.55 -6.30
CA LEU A 423 -0.87 26.52 -5.83
C LEU A 423 -1.49 26.88 -4.48
N ASN A 424 -2.70 26.36 -4.24
CA ASN A 424 -3.25 26.29 -2.87
C ASN A 424 -2.22 25.63 -1.93
N SER A 425 -2.13 26.06 -0.67
CA SER A 425 -1.05 25.58 0.22
C SER A 425 -1.49 25.28 1.66
N ASP A 426 -0.77 24.37 2.32
CA ASP A 426 -0.74 24.18 3.77
C ASP A 426 -2.12 23.87 4.37
N CYS A 427 -2.71 22.74 3.96
CA CYS A 427 -4.07 22.35 4.34
C CYS A 427 -4.09 21.19 5.36
N THR A 428 -4.97 21.26 6.36
CA THR A 428 -5.17 20.19 7.36
C THR A 428 -6.65 19.81 7.46
N ILE A 429 -6.96 18.54 7.22
CA ILE A 429 -8.31 17.96 7.37
C ILE A 429 -8.20 16.82 8.40
N SER A 430 -8.62 17.05 9.66
CA SER A 430 -8.37 16.08 10.73
C SER A 430 -9.54 15.84 11.68
N GLY A 431 -9.82 14.58 12.03
CA GLY A 431 -10.81 14.25 13.07
C GLY A 431 -12.28 14.48 12.66
N ASN A 432 -12.56 14.77 11.39
CA ASN A 432 -13.92 15.03 10.92
C ASN A 432 -14.68 13.71 10.73
N VAL A 433 -15.97 13.70 11.06
CA VAL A 433 -16.83 12.52 10.99
C VAL A 433 -18.08 12.87 10.19
N GLY A 434 -18.40 12.12 9.13
CA GLY A 434 -19.60 12.42 8.39
C GLY A 434 -20.08 11.37 7.40
N ASN A 435 -21.31 11.61 6.95
CA ASN A 435 -22.04 10.78 6.01
C ASN A 435 -22.73 11.67 4.97
N SER A 436 -22.30 11.58 3.71
CA SER A 436 -22.83 12.43 2.65
C SER A 436 -24.24 12.06 2.17
N GLY A 437 -24.75 10.88 2.55
CA GLY A 437 -26.03 10.36 2.08
C GLY A 437 -26.04 9.93 0.60
N ARG A 438 -24.88 9.80 -0.05
CA ARG A 438 -24.71 9.46 -1.48
C ARG A 438 -23.34 8.84 -1.72
N TYR A 439 -23.17 7.93 -2.70
CA TYR A 439 -21.87 7.27 -2.86
C TYR A 439 -20.75 8.17 -3.43
N ASN A 440 -21.08 9.26 -4.14
CA ASN A 440 -20.10 10.18 -4.75
C ASN A 440 -19.98 11.52 -3.99
N GLY A 441 -20.02 11.50 -2.66
CA GLY A 441 -19.66 12.65 -1.82
C GLY A 441 -18.14 12.75 -1.61
N SER A 442 -17.66 13.90 -1.13
CA SER A 442 -16.24 14.16 -0.84
C SER A 442 -16.02 14.39 0.64
N LEU A 443 -15.12 13.63 1.27
CA LEU A 443 -14.45 14.05 2.49
C LEU A 443 -13.39 15.12 2.14
N ALA A 444 -12.70 14.93 1.01
CA ALA A 444 -11.84 15.94 0.42
C ALA A 444 -11.79 15.79 -1.11
N ARG A 445 -11.84 16.91 -1.82
CA ARG A 445 -11.42 17.02 -3.22
C ARG A 445 -10.31 18.05 -3.32
N LEU A 446 -9.12 17.61 -3.72
CA LEU A 446 -7.85 18.34 -3.72
C LEU A 446 -7.45 18.70 -5.16
N GLU A 447 -7.50 19.99 -5.51
CA GLU A 447 -7.23 20.46 -6.86
C GLU A 447 -6.21 21.60 -6.79
N PHE A 448 -5.14 21.52 -7.60
CA PHE A 448 -4.02 22.48 -7.63
C PHE A 448 -3.52 22.91 -6.24
N ILE A 449 -2.94 21.97 -5.50
CA ILE A 449 -2.65 22.14 -4.07
C ILE A 449 -1.36 21.43 -3.62
N LYS A 450 -0.58 22.08 -2.75
CA LYS A 450 0.62 21.51 -2.10
C LYS A 450 0.50 21.46 -0.58
N ASN A 451 1.29 20.60 0.06
CA ASN A 451 1.44 20.50 1.51
C ASN A 451 0.10 20.23 2.24
N VAL A 452 -0.44 19.03 2.12
CA VAL A 452 -1.75 18.68 2.69
C VAL A 452 -1.63 17.51 3.67
N THR A 453 -2.34 17.56 4.79
CA THR A 453 -2.50 16.45 5.73
C THR A 453 -3.98 16.12 5.93
N ILE A 454 -4.36 14.86 5.67
CA ILE A 454 -5.71 14.34 5.87
C ILE A 454 -5.62 13.12 6.80
N THR A 455 -6.06 13.24 8.05
CA THR A 455 -5.82 12.18 9.05
C THR A 455 -6.91 12.01 10.11
N ASN A 456 -7.12 10.79 10.58
CA ASN A 456 -8.09 10.44 11.64
C ASN A 456 -9.54 10.82 11.30
N ASN A 457 -9.93 10.84 10.02
CA ASN A 457 -11.30 11.16 9.60
C ASN A 457 -12.13 9.89 9.34
N ILE A 458 -13.46 10.02 9.46
CA ILE A 458 -14.44 8.98 9.15
C ILE A 458 -15.40 9.53 8.08
N GLY A 459 -15.43 8.91 6.89
CA GLY A 459 -16.28 9.32 5.78
C GLY A 459 -17.13 8.17 5.22
N ILE A 460 -18.45 8.32 5.28
CA ILE A 460 -19.42 7.34 4.73
C ILE A 460 -20.11 7.96 3.51
N GLY A 461 -20.09 7.29 2.36
CA GLY A 461 -20.46 7.92 1.08
C GLY A 461 -19.46 8.99 0.63
N CYS A 462 -18.24 8.95 1.17
CA CYS A 462 -17.26 10.02 1.03
C CYS A 462 -15.93 9.49 0.51
N LYS A 463 -15.36 10.18 -0.47
CA LYS A 463 -14.00 9.91 -0.97
C LYS A 463 -13.00 10.99 -0.56
N ILE A 464 -11.73 10.61 -0.50
CA ILE A 464 -10.60 11.53 -0.64
C ILE A 464 -10.19 11.43 -2.12
N SER A 465 -10.15 12.56 -2.82
CA SER A 465 -9.76 12.54 -4.23
C SER A 465 -9.01 13.78 -4.67
N TRP A 466 -8.28 13.70 -5.78
CA TRP A 466 -7.46 14.82 -6.26
C TRP A 466 -7.37 14.94 -7.78
N TRP A 467 -6.92 16.10 -8.26
CA TRP A 467 -6.68 16.38 -9.68
C TRP A 467 -5.67 17.53 -9.86
N GLY A 468 -4.52 17.24 -10.46
CA GLY A 468 -3.46 18.20 -10.78
C GLY A 468 -3.38 18.53 -12.27
N GLY A 469 -4.53 18.57 -12.96
CA GLY A 469 -4.65 18.39 -14.41
C GLY A 469 -5.01 16.94 -14.78
N GLY A 470 -5.39 16.71 -16.05
CA GLY A 470 -5.78 15.38 -16.52
C GLY A 470 -4.59 14.47 -16.79
N ALA A 471 -4.75 13.17 -16.53
CA ALA A 471 -3.66 12.20 -16.65
C ALA A 471 -3.42 11.71 -18.09
N SER A 472 -4.25 12.10 -19.06
CA SER A 472 -3.96 11.90 -20.48
C SER A 472 -2.84 12.84 -20.96
N ALA A 473 -2.10 12.46 -21.99
CA ALA A 473 -1.03 13.28 -22.56
C ALA A 473 -1.49 14.70 -22.93
N ALA A 474 -2.69 14.81 -23.51
CA ALA A 474 -3.28 16.09 -23.93
C ALA A 474 -3.72 17.01 -22.77
N GLU A 475 -3.81 16.51 -21.52
CA GLU A 475 -4.41 17.26 -20.40
C GLU A 475 -3.43 17.65 -19.28
N GLY A 476 -2.14 17.34 -19.44
CA GLY A 476 -1.11 17.53 -18.40
C GLY A 476 -0.37 16.24 -17.97
N GLY A 477 -0.72 15.10 -18.56
CA GLY A 477 -0.28 13.78 -18.12
C GLY A 477 1.07 13.29 -18.65
N GLU A 478 1.74 13.97 -19.59
CA GLU A 478 3.05 13.49 -20.09
C GLU A 478 4.15 13.49 -19.00
N LEU A 479 5.18 12.65 -19.14
CA LEU A 479 6.16 12.38 -18.08
C LEU A 479 6.99 13.61 -17.65
N TRP A 480 7.19 14.57 -18.55
CA TRP A 480 7.96 15.78 -18.30
C TRP A 480 7.12 16.94 -17.73
N MET A 481 5.78 16.85 -17.82
CA MET A 481 4.85 17.87 -17.32
C MET A 481 4.77 17.84 -15.79
N LYS A 482 4.53 19.00 -15.16
CA LYS A 482 4.59 19.09 -13.69
C LYS A 482 3.28 18.62 -13.05
N ARG A 483 3.39 17.71 -12.08
CA ARG A 483 2.25 17.27 -11.25
C ARG A 483 1.94 18.32 -10.19
N ARG A 484 0.66 18.74 -10.10
CA ARG A 484 0.22 19.95 -9.37
C ARG A 484 -0.66 19.65 -8.14
N VAL A 485 -0.78 18.39 -7.76
CA VAL A 485 -1.14 17.99 -6.38
C VAL A 485 0.13 17.46 -5.74
N ARG A 486 0.65 18.10 -4.69
CA ARG A 486 2.02 17.85 -4.20
C ARG A 486 2.12 17.68 -2.69
N ASN A 487 3.03 16.82 -2.23
CA ASN A 487 3.37 16.66 -0.80
C ASN A 487 2.13 16.43 0.09
N VAL A 488 1.35 15.38 -0.20
CA VAL A 488 0.06 15.13 0.48
C VAL A 488 0.12 13.84 1.31
N THR A 489 -0.17 13.95 2.60
CA THR A 489 -0.26 12.83 3.54
C THR A 489 -1.72 12.49 3.83
N ILE A 490 -2.12 11.25 3.58
CA ILE A 490 -3.46 10.70 3.83
C ILE A 490 -3.27 9.48 4.74
N THR A 491 -3.54 9.62 6.04
CA THR A 491 -3.20 8.59 7.03
C THR A 491 -4.27 8.30 8.09
N ASN A 492 -4.48 7.02 8.41
CA ASN A 492 -5.44 6.57 9.43
C ASN A 492 -6.86 7.14 9.23
N ASN A 493 -7.37 7.12 8.00
CA ASN A 493 -8.76 7.49 7.70
C ASN A 493 -9.62 6.24 7.45
N TYR A 494 -10.87 6.26 7.88
CA TYR A 494 -11.88 5.26 7.52
C TYR A 494 -12.79 5.83 6.44
N LEU A 495 -12.85 5.18 5.28
CA LEU A 495 -13.73 5.53 4.17
C LEU A 495 -14.59 4.33 3.79
N SER A 496 -15.89 4.54 3.62
CA SER A 496 -16.75 3.48 3.09
C SER A 496 -17.90 3.95 2.21
N ARG A 497 -18.46 3.03 1.42
CA ARG A 497 -19.66 3.25 0.57
C ARG A 497 -19.46 4.35 -0.49
N ALA A 498 -18.21 4.56 -0.89
CA ALA A 498 -17.80 5.62 -1.79
C ALA A 498 -17.86 5.16 -3.27
N ASN A 499 -17.60 6.07 -4.20
CA ASN A 499 -17.38 5.72 -5.61
C ASN A 499 -16.04 4.98 -5.75
N GLY A 500 -14.95 5.73 -5.73
CA GLY A 500 -13.65 5.24 -5.26
C GLY A 500 -13.36 5.81 -3.87
N CYS A 501 -12.51 5.18 -3.05
CA CYS A 501 -12.19 5.68 -1.71
C CYS A 501 -11.08 6.75 -1.71
N ILE A 502 -9.89 6.44 -2.24
CA ILE A 502 -8.71 7.32 -2.31
C ILE A 502 -8.20 7.30 -3.76
N ASN A 503 -8.48 8.34 -4.55
CA ASN A 503 -8.36 8.30 -6.03
C ASN A 503 -8.01 9.66 -6.66
N GLY A 504 -7.18 9.71 -7.71
CA GLY A 504 -7.02 10.95 -8.47
C GLY A 504 -5.81 11.08 -9.39
N ASN A 505 -5.77 12.23 -10.08
CA ASN A 505 -4.88 12.49 -11.21
C ASN A 505 -3.71 13.43 -10.89
N ASN A 506 -2.55 13.19 -11.50
CA ASN A 506 -1.41 14.11 -11.57
C ASN A 506 -0.93 14.64 -10.21
N SER A 507 -0.65 13.72 -9.28
CA SER A 507 0.00 14.03 -8.00
C SER A 507 1.50 13.67 -7.98
N ASP A 508 2.24 14.23 -7.03
CA ASP A 508 3.66 13.93 -6.81
C ASP A 508 4.03 14.02 -5.31
N GLY A 509 4.66 12.98 -4.77
CA GLY A 509 5.03 12.90 -3.36
C GLY A 509 3.83 12.66 -2.42
N MET A 510 2.90 11.78 -2.81
CA MET A 510 1.82 11.32 -1.91
C MET A 510 2.36 10.35 -0.86
N THR A 511 1.78 10.36 0.33
CA THR A 511 1.88 9.28 1.33
C THR A 511 0.48 8.86 1.74
N ILE A 512 0.05 7.68 1.33
CA ILE A 512 -1.27 7.09 1.61
C ILE A 512 -1.04 5.86 2.50
N ALA A 513 -1.16 6.01 3.82
CA ALA A 513 -0.80 4.94 4.74
C ALA A 513 -1.83 4.64 5.85
N ASP A 514 -1.94 3.36 6.21
CA ASP A 514 -2.76 2.86 7.33
C ASP A 514 -4.26 3.26 7.25
N ASN A 515 -4.79 3.54 6.05
CA ASN A 515 -6.20 3.84 5.85
C ASN A 515 -7.04 2.56 5.71
N ILE A 516 -8.32 2.64 6.06
CA ILE A 516 -9.32 1.59 5.90
C ILE A 516 -10.31 2.03 4.81
N CYS A 517 -10.48 1.21 3.76
CA CYS A 517 -11.34 1.53 2.61
C CYS A 517 -12.29 0.36 2.29
N GLU A 518 -13.60 0.57 2.46
CA GLU A 518 -14.62 -0.50 2.37
C GLU A 518 -15.84 -0.17 1.48
N ASP A 519 -16.53 -1.17 0.95
CA ASP A 519 -17.79 -0.99 0.19
C ASP A 519 -17.69 0.01 -1.01
N SER A 520 -16.55 0.10 -1.69
CA SER A 520 -16.36 1.07 -2.78
C SER A 520 -16.99 0.57 -4.08
N MET A 521 -17.72 1.41 -4.82
CA MET A 521 -18.35 1.02 -6.10
C MET A 521 -17.36 0.72 -7.24
N ASP A 522 -16.17 1.33 -7.19
CA ASP A 522 -15.14 1.33 -8.22
C ASP A 522 -13.77 0.94 -7.60
N THR A 523 -12.73 1.77 -7.69
CA THR A 523 -11.42 1.50 -7.05
C THR A 523 -11.30 2.02 -5.62
N CYS A 524 -10.79 1.21 -4.68
CA CYS A 524 -10.43 1.70 -3.34
C CYS A 524 -9.20 2.63 -3.32
N LEU A 525 -8.01 2.19 -3.77
CA LEU A 525 -6.79 3.03 -3.81
C LEU A 525 -6.27 3.19 -5.25
N ASP A 526 -6.34 4.40 -5.81
CA ASP A 526 -6.07 4.65 -7.23
C ASP A 526 -5.10 5.83 -7.44
N LEU A 527 -4.15 5.64 -8.36
CA LEU A 527 -3.14 6.63 -8.74
C LEU A 527 -3.10 6.82 -10.26
N GLU A 528 -3.67 7.90 -10.77
CA GLU A 528 -3.67 8.21 -12.20
C GLU A 528 -2.58 9.24 -12.54
N GLY A 529 -1.58 8.87 -13.35
CA GLY A 529 -0.47 9.75 -13.74
C GLY A 529 0.36 10.28 -12.56
N CYS A 530 0.43 9.56 -11.44
CA CYS A 530 1.03 10.07 -10.20
C CYS A 530 2.51 9.66 -10.05
N PHE A 531 3.30 10.49 -9.37
CA PHE A 531 4.76 10.31 -9.19
C PHE A 531 5.18 10.17 -7.72
N ASN A 532 6.24 9.39 -7.46
CA ASN A 532 6.93 9.32 -6.17
C ASN A 532 5.99 9.03 -4.97
N CYS A 533 4.89 8.32 -5.18
CA CYS A 533 3.85 8.09 -4.17
C CYS A 533 4.13 6.83 -3.33
N SER A 534 3.97 6.91 -2.01
CA SER A 534 3.98 5.74 -1.12
C SER A 534 2.56 5.35 -0.73
N VAL A 535 2.17 4.09 -0.95
CA VAL A 535 0.85 3.54 -0.61
C VAL A 535 1.06 2.29 0.25
N THR A 536 0.99 2.41 1.58
CA THR A 536 1.48 1.36 2.49
C THR A 536 0.61 1.07 3.71
N GLY A 537 0.54 -0.19 4.14
CA GLY A 537 -0.18 -0.59 5.36
C GLY A 537 -1.71 -0.46 5.32
N ASN A 538 -2.29 0.00 4.21
CA ASN A 538 -3.73 0.22 4.09
C ASN A 538 -4.51 -1.11 4.08
N PHE A 539 -5.71 -1.11 4.66
CA PHE A 539 -6.67 -2.21 4.59
C PHE A 539 -7.79 -1.88 3.60
N VAL A 540 -8.00 -2.77 2.64
CA VAL A 540 -9.04 -2.64 1.61
C VAL A 540 -9.95 -3.87 1.66
N ARG A 541 -11.26 -3.65 1.72
CA ARG A 541 -12.26 -4.73 1.65
C ARG A 541 -13.39 -4.36 0.70
N ASP A 542 -13.76 -5.26 -0.20
CA ASP A 542 -14.93 -5.12 -1.08
C ASP A 542 -14.95 -3.80 -1.88
N ALA A 543 -14.09 -3.75 -2.89
CA ALA A 543 -14.13 -2.77 -3.97
C ALA A 543 -14.84 -3.37 -5.21
N GLY A 544 -15.67 -2.60 -5.90
CA GLY A 544 -16.52 -3.03 -7.01
C GLY A 544 -15.83 -3.08 -8.37
N ASN A 545 -14.56 -2.66 -8.48
CA ASN A 545 -13.74 -2.79 -9.69
C ASN A 545 -12.31 -3.25 -9.39
N PHE A 546 -11.55 -2.46 -8.61
CA PHE A 546 -10.17 -2.77 -8.22
C PHE A 546 -9.95 -2.50 -6.73
N CYS A 547 -9.17 -3.34 -6.05
CA CYS A 547 -8.72 -2.99 -4.70
C CYS A 547 -7.67 -1.88 -4.75
N THR A 548 -6.76 -1.94 -5.74
CA THR A 548 -5.80 -0.88 -6.06
C THR A 548 -5.55 -0.79 -7.57
N SER A 549 -5.33 0.41 -8.12
CA SER A 549 -4.89 0.61 -9.51
C SER A 549 -3.81 1.69 -9.66
N ILE A 550 -3.03 1.59 -10.74
CA ILE A 550 -2.18 2.68 -11.24
C ILE A 550 -2.48 2.86 -12.73
N PHE A 551 -2.95 4.03 -13.14
CA PHE A 551 -3.24 4.35 -14.54
C PHE A 551 -2.35 5.48 -15.07
N TYR A 552 -2.33 5.61 -16.40
CA TYR A 552 -1.57 6.61 -17.15
C TYR A 552 -0.07 6.65 -16.82
N ALA A 553 0.64 7.69 -17.29
CA ALA A 553 2.08 7.84 -17.13
C ALA A 553 2.45 8.18 -15.67
N SER A 554 2.67 7.12 -14.89
CA SER A 554 3.00 7.13 -13.46
C SER A 554 4.44 6.64 -13.22
N MET A 555 5.10 7.07 -12.13
CA MET A 555 6.53 6.84 -11.90
C MET A 555 6.86 6.73 -10.40
N ASN A 556 7.80 5.87 -10.00
CA ASN A 556 8.33 5.77 -8.62
C ASN A 556 7.27 5.55 -7.53
N ASN A 557 6.11 4.96 -7.86
CA ASN A 557 5.07 4.67 -6.89
C ASN A 557 5.33 3.32 -6.20
N VAL A 558 5.21 3.28 -4.88
CA VAL A 558 5.52 2.11 -4.04
C VAL A 558 4.24 1.62 -3.35
N PHE A 559 3.83 0.39 -3.63
CA PHE A 559 2.74 -0.28 -2.92
C PHE A 559 3.34 -1.40 -2.06
N ALA A 560 3.19 -1.33 -0.73
CA ALA A 560 3.79 -2.33 0.17
C ALA A 560 2.95 -2.56 1.45
N ASN A 561 2.90 -3.81 1.93
CA ASN A 561 2.23 -4.21 3.17
C ASN A 561 0.72 -3.88 3.25
N ASN A 562 0.07 -3.54 2.14
CA ASN A 562 -1.38 -3.33 2.09
C ASN A 562 -2.10 -4.69 2.18
N THR A 563 -3.19 -4.75 2.93
CA THR A 563 -4.06 -5.94 3.01
C THR A 563 -5.28 -5.72 2.11
N LEU A 564 -5.41 -6.52 1.05
CA LEU A 564 -6.49 -6.41 0.06
C LEU A 564 -7.40 -7.64 0.15
N LEU A 565 -8.70 -7.44 0.38
CA LEU A 565 -9.69 -8.48 0.55
C LEU A 565 -10.89 -8.28 -0.40
N GLN A 566 -11.29 -9.35 -1.09
CA GLN A 566 -12.52 -9.41 -1.87
C GLN A 566 -13.41 -10.51 -1.30
N THR A 567 -14.67 -10.17 -1.05
CA THR A 567 -15.72 -11.14 -0.76
C THR A 567 -16.79 -11.06 -1.85
N LYS A 568 -17.78 -11.96 -1.80
CA LYS A 568 -18.94 -11.90 -2.71
C LYS A 568 -19.73 -10.60 -2.63
N ARG A 569 -19.62 -9.87 -1.52
CA ARG A 569 -20.26 -8.56 -1.30
C ARG A 569 -19.89 -7.58 -2.40
N ALA A 570 -18.63 -7.55 -2.83
CA ALA A 570 -18.12 -6.70 -3.91
C ALA A 570 -19.00 -6.74 -5.19
N LYS A 571 -19.38 -7.94 -5.64
CA LYS A 571 -20.24 -8.14 -6.82
C LYS A 571 -21.64 -7.52 -6.68
N ASN A 572 -22.13 -7.36 -5.44
CA ASN A 572 -23.48 -6.90 -5.14
C ASN A 572 -23.54 -5.48 -4.57
N LEU A 573 -22.41 -4.76 -4.49
CA LEU A 573 -22.34 -3.41 -3.89
C LEU A 573 -23.31 -2.42 -4.53
N GLY A 574 -23.47 -2.45 -5.85
CA GLY A 574 -24.48 -1.62 -6.53
C GLY A 574 -25.90 -1.84 -6.00
N SER A 575 -26.30 -3.10 -5.80
CA SER A 575 -27.61 -3.43 -5.20
C SER A 575 -27.71 -2.97 -3.75
N PHE A 576 -26.67 -3.22 -2.94
CA PHE A 576 -26.60 -2.81 -1.53
C PHE A 576 -26.71 -1.29 -1.35
N LEU A 577 -25.96 -0.50 -2.13
CA LEU A 577 -25.99 0.95 -2.06
C LEU A 577 -27.29 1.57 -2.59
N ASN A 578 -27.89 0.98 -3.63
CA ASN A 578 -29.26 1.33 -4.05
C ASN A 578 -30.27 1.10 -2.91
N THR A 579 -30.24 -0.07 -2.23
CA THR A 579 -31.19 -0.38 -1.14
C THR A 579 -31.00 0.44 0.14
N THR A 580 -29.79 1.00 0.36
CA THR A 580 -29.51 1.91 1.48
C THR A 580 -29.75 3.39 1.13
N GLY A 581 -30.23 3.69 -0.07
CA GLY A 581 -30.60 5.05 -0.52
C GLY A 581 -29.44 5.88 -1.09
N TYR A 582 -28.24 5.32 -1.21
CA TYR A 582 -27.03 6.02 -1.68
C TYR A 582 -27.04 6.12 -3.22
N THR A 583 -28.01 6.84 -3.79
CA THR A 583 -28.15 7.04 -5.24
C THR A 583 -27.58 8.40 -5.68
N SER A 584 -27.18 8.53 -6.94
CA SER A 584 -26.63 9.77 -7.51
C SER A 584 -27.39 10.25 -8.76
N ALA A 585 -28.73 10.16 -8.72
CA ALA A 585 -29.62 10.32 -9.88
C ALA A 585 -29.47 9.24 -10.99
N GLY A 586 -29.03 8.04 -10.61
CA GLY A 586 -29.02 6.84 -11.47
C GLY A 586 -28.90 5.57 -10.65
N THR A 587 -29.26 4.42 -11.23
CA THR A 587 -29.12 3.10 -10.61
C THR A 587 -27.64 2.79 -10.40
N CYS A 588 -27.19 2.50 -9.17
CA CYS A 588 -25.80 2.14 -8.92
C CYS A 588 -25.46 0.80 -9.60
N THR A 589 -24.75 0.86 -10.73
CA THR A 589 -24.19 -0.29 -11.45
C THR A 589 -22.68 -0.36 -11.21
N SER A 590 -22.21 -1.42 -10.55
CA SER A 590 -20.79 -1.70 -10.41
C SER A 590 -20.20 -2.14 -11.76
N SER A 591 -18.99 -1.67 -12.08
CA SER A 591 -18.26 -2.04 -13.30
C SER A 591 -17.77 -3.50 -13.32
N ALA A 592 -17.91 -4.23 -12.20
CA ALA A 592 -17.83 -5.69 -12.13
C ALA A 592 -18.88 -6.41 -13.01
N GLY A 593 -18.60 -6.49 -14.31
CA GLY A 593 -19.38 -7.26 -15.27
C GLY A 593 -19.40 -8.75 -14.93
N THR A 594 -20.50 -9.20 -14.31
CA THR A 594 -20.89 -10.59 -13.96
C THR A 594 -19.98 -11.38 -13.01
N ASN A 595 -18.67 -11.23 -13.10
CA ASN A 595 -17.68 -11.99 -12.33
C ASN A 595 -16.86 -11.02 -11.47
N GLY A 596 -16.83 -11.22 -10.15
CA GLY A 596 -15.91 -10.50 -9.28
C GLY A 596 -14.46 -10.86 -9.66
N ARG A 597 -13.57 -9.86 -9.70
CA ARG A 597 -12.16 -10.06 -10.05
C ARG A 597 -11.27 -9.34 -9.05
N VAL A 598 -10.33 -10.06 -8.44
CA VAL A 598 -9.14 -9.41 -7.89
C VAL A 598 -8.27 -9.03 -9.10
N ARG A 599 -8.26 -7.76 -9.48
CA ARG A 599 -7.32 -7.21 -10.47
C ARG A 599 -6.33 -6.25 -9.81
N LEU A 600 -5.08 -6.37 -10.25
CA LEU A 600 -4.03 -5.35 -10.17
C LEU A 600 -3.63 -5.05 -11.61
N THR A 601 -3.69 -3.79 -12.02
CA THR A 601 -3.38 -3.32 -13.39
C THR A 601 -2.52 -2.06 -13.32
N PHE A 602 -1.56 -1.96 -14.23
CA PHE A 602 -0.61 -0.85 -14.41
C PHE A 602 -0.59 -0.46 -15.91
N ALA A 603 -0.53 0.82 -16.28
CA ALA A 603 -0.67 1.30 -17.68
C ALA A 603 0.60 2.00 -18.26
N ALA A 604 0.84 1.86 -19.57
CA ALA A 604 2.16 2.06 -20.20
C ALA A 604 2.53 3.47 -20.73
N SER A 605 3.85 3.72 -20.88
CA SER A 605 4.43 4.91 -21.54
C SER A 605 5.77 4.64 -22.28
N HIS A 606 6.19 5.56 -23.16
CA HIS A 606 7.39 5.52 -24.03
C HIS A 606 8.22 6.83 -23.85
N GLY A 607 9.45 7.03 -24.34
CA GLY A 607 10.24 6.29 -25.35
C GLY A 607 11.70 6.80 -25.57
N PHE A 608 12.04 7.35 -26.74
CA PHE A 608 13.44 7.62 -27.18
C PHE A 608 13.68 8.84 -28.09
N SER A 609 14.86 9.48 -28.01
CA SER A 609 15.46 10.27 -29.10
C SER A 609 17.00 10.28 -28.91
N ASP A 610 17.86 10.58 -29.91
CA ASP A 610 17.62 10.98 -31.31
C ASP A 610 18.29 9.99 -32.30
N ASP A 611 17.55 9.53 -33.32
CA ASP A 611 18.03 9.49 -34.72
C ASP A 611 16.84 9.23 -35.68
N GLN A 612 16.97 9.57 -36.97
CA GLN A 612 15.83 9.78 -37.89
C GLN A 612 15.15 8.51 -38.45
N MET A 613 13.82 8.56 -38.71
CA MET A 613 13.25 8.12 -40.00
C MET A 613 11.75 8.49 -40.28
N ILE A 614 11.54 9.28 -41.34
CA ILE A 614 10.53 9.19 -42.43
C ILE A 614 9.10 8.68 -42.12
N ALA A 615 8.09 9.51 -42.44
CA ALA A 615 6.67 9.14 -42.48
C ALA A 615 6.20 8.58 -43.85
N PRO A 616 5.33 7.56 -43.91
CA PRO A 616 4.67 7.08 -45.13
C PRO A 616 3.18 7.47 -45.22
N GLY A 617 2.77 7.99 -46.38
CA GLY A 617 1.35 8.20 -46.70
C GLY A 617 0.60 6.92 -47.08
N THR A 618 -0.73 6.99 -47.09
CA THR A 618 -1.63 5.84 -47.34
C THR A 618 -1.51 5.22 -48.74
N LYS A 619 -1.91 3.95 -48.87
CA LYS A 619 -2.48 3.42 -50.12
C LYS A 619 -3.88 2.82 -49.88
N SER A 620 -4.88 3.50 -50.43
CA SER A 620 -6.27 3.06 -50.71
C SER A 620 -7.11 2.45 -49.57
N GLY A 621 -8.15 3.18 -49.14
CA GLY A 621 -9.45 2.56 -48.82
C GLY A 621 -10.13 2.98 -47.51
N ASN A 622 -11.02 3.98 -47.58
CA ASN A 622 -12.11 4.29 -46.64
C ASN A 622 -11.78 4.35 -45.13
N MET A 623 -11.56 5.57 -44.62
CA MET A 623 -11.79 5.86 -43.20
C MET A 623 -13.29 5.81 -42.89
N GLY A 624 -13.67 5.14 -41.80
CA GLY A 624 -15.08 4.92 -41.44
C GLY A 624 -15.30 4.66 -39.95
N ALA A 625 -15.09 5.71 -39.13
CA ALA A 625 -15.26 5.76 -37.67
C ALA A 625 -14.27 4.94 -36.80
N ALA A 626 -14.10 5.42 -35.56
CA ALA A 626 -13.46 4.75 -34.41
C ALA A 626 -12.02 4.21 -34.54
N LEU A 627 -11.03 5.11 -34.54
CA LEU A 627 -9.64 4.80 -34.12
C LEU A 627 -9.02 5.95 -33.31
N SER A 628 -9.25 5.96 -31.99
CA SER A 628 -8.54 6.83 -31.03
C SER A 628 -7.26 6.16 -30.54
N GLY A 629 -6.22 6.14 -31.38
CA GLY A 629 -4.93 5.51 -31.08
C GLY A 629 -3.98 6.44 -30.32
N TRP A 630 -3.36 5.91 -29.25
CA TRP A 630 -2.46 6.65 -28.35
C TRP A 630 -0.98 6.36 -28.67
N TYR A 631 -0.11 7.39 -28.62
CA TYR A 631 1.31 7.27 -28.94
C TYR A 631 2.19 8.20 -28.05
N PRO A 632 3.26 7.69 -27.43
CA PRO A 632 4.34 8.51 -26.81
C PRO A 632 5.77 8.18 -27.33
N ILE A 633 6.76 9.07 -27.15
CA ILE A 633 8.23 8.90 -27.40
C ILE A 633 9.07 9.98 -26.63
N LEU A 634 10.22 9.64 -25.98
CA LEU A 634 11.45 10.42 -25.50
C LEU A 634 12.10 9.70 -24.24
N ILE A 635 13.40 9.56 -23.84
CA ILE A 635 14.86 9.77 -24.25
C ILE A 635 15.76 8.67 -23.53
N LEU A 636 17.08 8.54 -23.83
CA LEU A 636 18.09 7.56 -23.32
C LEU A 636 19.13 8.05 -22.26
N ASP A 637 19.73 7.10 -21.52
CA ASP A 637 21.05 7.15 -20.82
C ASP A 637 21.97 6.01 -21.34
N ALA A 638 23.29 6.17 -21.27
CA ALA A 638 24.26 5.27 -21.91
C ALA A 638 24.50 3.91 -21.21
N THR A 639 23.93 3.65 -20.02
CA THR A 639 24.17 2.42 -19.25
C THR A 639 22.94 1.74 -18.65
N THR A 640 21.82 2.46 -18.48
CA THR A 640 20.61 1.88 -17.85
C THR A 640 19.31 2.47 -18.40
N LEU A 641 18.28 1.63 -18.56
CA LEU A 641 16.93 2.04 -18.97
C LEU A 641 15.87 1.11 -18.33
N GLU A 642 14.77 1.70 -17.88
CA GLU A 642 13.70 1.09 -17.07
C GLU A 642 12.36 1.78 -17.37
N LEU A 643 11.32 1.03 -17.75
CA LEU A 643 9.98 1.56 -18.11
C LEU A 643 8.86 0.50 -17.86
N VAL A 644 7.63 0.97 -17.59
CA VAL A 644 6.38 0.17 -17.47
C VAL A 644 5.36 0.67 -18.52
N GLY A 645 4.50 -0.11 -19.19
CA GLY A 645 3.76 -1.34 -18.83
C GLY A 645 2.39 -0.98 -18.24
N THR A 646 1.20 -1.31 -18.79
CA THR A 646 0.77 -2.29 -19.81
C THR A 646 -0.57 -1.88 -20.56
N GLU A 647 -1.23 -2.82 -21.27
CA GLU A 647 -2.63 -2.87 -21.83
C GLU A 647 -3.09 -2.03 -23.07
N ASP A 648 -3.87 -2.69 -23.95
CA ASP A 648 -4.53 -2.30 -25.23
C ASP A 648 -3.83 -1.33 -26.22
N ILE A 649 -3.05 -1.89 -27.15
CA ILE A 649 -2.58 -1.20 -28.38
C ILE A 649 -2.79 -2.09 -29.61
N GLY A 650 -3.28 -1.50 -30.70
CA GLY A 650 -3.27 -2.11 -32.04
C GLY A 650 -1.85 -2.35 -32.58
N THR A 651 -1.74 -3.02 -33.73
CA THR A 651 -0.46 -3.50 -34.30
C THR A 651 0.64 -2.42 -34.38
N MET A 652 1.67 -2.55 -33.53
CA MET A 652 2.85 -1.68 -33.53
C MET A 652 3.94 -2.18 -34.50
N THR A 653 4.09 -1.50 -35.64
CA THR A 653 5.13 -1.80 -36.64
C THR A 653 6.45 -1.08 -36.34
N GLY A 654 7.45 -1.78 -35.81
CA GLY A 654 8.78 -1.21 -35.52
C GLY A 654 9.62 -2.04 -34.56
N ALA A 655 10.94 -2.07 -34.73
CA ALA A 655 11.86 -2.91 -33.97
C ALA A 655 12.43 -2.17 -32.74
N VAL A 656 12.43 -2.84 -31.57
CA VAL A 656 12.98 -2.35 -30.29
C VAL A 656 13.74 -3.51 -29.61
N SER A 657 14.87 -3.21 -28.95
CA SER A 657 15.94 -4.19 -28.72
C SER A 657 16.15 -4.71 -27.28
N ASN A 658 15.73 -4.01 -26.21
CA ASN A 658 15.84 -4.48 -24.81
C ASN A 658 14.88 -3.74 -23.85
N VAL A 659 14.50 -4.37 -22.73
CA VAL A 659 13.71 -3.79 -21.60
C VAL A 659 14.17 -4.43 -20.27
N ARG A 660 14.04 -3.73 -19.13
CA ARG A 660 14.32 -4.23 -17.76
C ARG A 660 13.34 -3.65 -16.73
N TYR A 661 13.20 -4.33 -15.58
CA TYR A 661 12.37 -3.94 -14.43
C TYR A 661 13.09 -4.29 -13.10
N GLN A 662 12.88 -3.50 -12.05
CA GLN A 662 13.21 -3.90 -10.66
C GLN A 662 12.00 -3.82 -9.70
N ARG A 663 12.07 -4.63 -8.64
CA ARG A 663 11.27 -4.63 -7.37
C ARG A 663 9.82 -4.11 -7.41
N GLY A 664 8.87 -5.04 -7.20
CA GLY A 664 7.60 -4.72 -6.52
C GLY A 664 6.30 -4.79 -7.35
N ASN A 665 6.37 -4.94 -8.67
CA ASN A 665 5.20 -4.86 -9.55
C ASN A 665 4.79 -6.24 -10.08
N ILE A 666 3.58 -6.73 -9.72
CA ILE A 666 3.01 -8.00 -10.20
C ILE A 666 1.51 -7.83 -10.52
N MET A 667 1.11 -8.29 -11.71
CA MET A 667 -0.27 -8.36 -12.19
C MET A 667 -0.99 -9.60 -11.63
N PHE A 668 -2.31 -9.54 -11.43
CA PHE A 668 -3.14 -10.74 -11.22
C PHE A 668 -4.33 -10.82 -12.15
N GLN A 669 -4.55 -12.02 -12.67
CA GLN A 669 -5.83 -12.44 -13.24
C GLN A 669 -6.30 -13.75 -12.60
N SER A 670 -7.23 -13.66 -11.65
CA SER A 670 -8.03 -14.79 -11.20
C SER A 670 -9.24 -14.96 -12.14
N ASN A 671 -9.19 -15.92 -13.06
CA ASN A 671 -10.35 -16.27 -13.91
C ASN A 671 -11.38 -17.07 -13.11
N LEU A 672 -12.12 -16.37 -12.24
CA LEU A 672 -13.21 -16.91 -11.44
C LEU A 672 -14.52 -16.84 -12.24
N ALA A 673 -14.89 -17.97 -12.85
CA ALA A 673 -16.14 -18.09 -13.61
C ALA A 673 -17.37 -18.35 -12.71
N THR A 674 -17.16 -18.89 -11.51
CA THR A 674 -18.20 -19.40 -10.61
C THR A 674 -17.82 -19.15 -9.15
N PHE A 675 -18.39 -18.11 -8.53
CA PHE A 675 -18.47 -18.01 -7.06
C PHE A 675 -19.69 -18.81 -6.60
N ASP A 676 -19.50 -20.07 -6.20
CA ASP A 676 -20.59 -20.94 -5.75
C ASP A 676 -21.02 -20.64 -4.29
N ALA A 677 -22.13 -21.20 -3.83
CA ALA A 677 -23.01 -20.59 -2.82
C ALA A 677 -22.43 -20.31 -1.41
N ALA A 678 -21.37 -20.98 -0.94
CA ALA A 678 -20.81 -20.80 0.41
C ALA A 678 -19.85 -19.60 0.53
N ASP A 679 -19.76 -18.93 1.70
CA ASP A 679 -18.97 -17.70 1.93
C ASP A 679 -17.44 -17.93 2.02
N GLU A 680 -16.88 -18.56 0.99
CA GLU A 680 -15.45 -18.73 0.79
C GLU A 680 -14.87 -17.47 0.13
N ALA A 681 -13.86 -16.87 0.77
CA ALA A 681 -13.17 -15.68 0.30
C ALA A 681 -11.72 -16.02 -0.09
N ASP A 682 -11.41 -15.85 -1.38
CA ASP A 682 -10.04 -15.89 -1.89
C ASP A 682 -9.21 -14.75 -1.27
N ARG A 683 -8.02 -15.07 -0.75
CA ARG A 683 -7.10 -14.14 -0.10
C ARG A 683 -5.78 -14.07 -0.86
N VAL A 684 -5.33 -12.84 -1.13
CA VAL A 684 -3.99 -12.55 -1.67
C VAL A 684 -3.21 -11.78 -0.60
N LEU A 685 -2.14 -12.38 -0.07
CA LEU A 685 -1.30 -11.77 0.95
C LEU A 685 0.06 -11.36 0.35
N TRP A 686 0.46 -10.12 0.62
CA TRP A 686 1.72 -9.53 0.17
C TRP A 686 2.61 -9.11 1.33
N GLN A 687 3.83 -9.64 1.39
CA GLN A 687 4.83 -9.34 2.42
C GLN A 687 6.22 -9.23 1.78
N GLY A 688 6.65 -8.00 1.50
CA GLY A 688 7.85 -7.73 0.71
C GLY A 688 7.77 -8.42 -0.67
N ASN A 689 8.80 -9.18 -1.04
CA ASN A 689 8.85 -9.97 -2.28
C ASN A 689 8.00 -11.26 -2.22
N THR A 690 7.25 -11.51 -1.15
CA THR A 690 6.43 -12.72 -0.98
C THR A 690 4.98 -12.45 -1.32
N CYS A 691 4.44 -13.18 -2.30
CA CYS A 691 3.01 -13.32 -2.53
C CYS A 691 2.54 -14.72 -2.11
N ILE A 692 1.41 -14.77 -1.41
CA ILE A 692 0.71 -16.02 -1.08
C ILE A 692 -0.74 -15.89 -1.55
N TYR A 693 -1.18 -16.82 -2.39
CA TYR A 693 -2.59 -17.01 -2.72
C TYR A 693 -3.19 -18.15 -1.88
N GLU A 694 -4.31 -17.86 -1.22
CA GLU A 694 -5.06 -18.80 -0.39
C GLU A 694 -6.53 -18.77 -0.87
N GLY A 695 -7.01 -19.88 -1.44
CA GLY A 695 -8.36 -19.98 -2.01
C GLY A 695 -8.67 -21.41 -2.44
N THR A 696 -9.95 -21.69 -2.68
CA THR A 696 -10.48 -23.00 -3.11
C THR A 696 -10.56 -23.16 -4.63
N HIS A 697 -10.04 -22.18 -5.37
CA HIS A 697 -10.18 -22.04 -6.82
C HIS A 697 -8.85 -22.27 -7.58
N ASN A 698 -8.78 -21.81 -8.83
CA ASN A 698 -7.60 -21.89 -9.68
C ASN A 698 -6.44 -21.04 -9.14
N LEU A 699 -5.19 -21.50 -9.31
CA LEU A 699 -4.00 -20.72 -8.94
C LEU A 699 -4.05 -19.29 -9.49
N ALA A 700 -3.68 -18.33 -8.65
CA ALA A 700 -3.44 -16.95 -9.07
C ALA A 700 -2.42 -16.93 -10.22
N THR A 701 -2.61 -16.04 -11.20
CA THR A 701 -1.79 -15.99 -12.42
C THR A 701 -1.17 -14.61 -12.59
N ILE A 702 0.16 -14.55 -12.62
CA ILE A 702 0.90 -13.44 -13.25
C ILE A 702 0.83 -13.67 -14.75
N ASN A 703 0.11 -12.81 -15.48
CA ASN A 703 -0.22 -13.03 -16.89
C ASN A 703 0.44 -11.94 -17.77
N GLY A 704 1.23 -12.37 -18.75
CA GLY A 704 1.79 -11.52 -19.80
C GLY A 704 1.00 -11.69 -21.09
N ASP A 705 0.25 -10.66 -21.49
CA ASP A 705 -0.62 -10.71 -22.66
C ASP A 705 0.15 -10.62 -24.00
N THR A 706 -0.50 -11.06 -25.08
CA THR A 706 -0.09 -10.92 -26.47
C THR A 706 0.25 -9.49 -26.92
N ALA A 707 -0.33 -8.45 -26.32
CA ALA A 707 0.05 -7.06 -26.58
C ALA A 707 1.42 -6.68 -25.96
N MET A 708 1.94 -7.45 -24.99
CA MET A 708 3.26 -7.22 -24.42
C MET A 708 4.37 -7.65 -25.39
N ARG A 709 5.50 -6.92 -25.36
CA ARG A 709 6.77 -7.34 -25.98
C ARG A 709 7.73 -8.01 -25.00
N THR A 710 7.61 -7.69 -23.72
CA THR A 710 8.46 -8.18 -22.63
C THR A 710 7.70 -8.22 -21.32
N MET A 711 7.82 -9.32 -20.58
CA MET A 711 7.49 -9.39 -19.16
C MET A 711 8.78 -9.73 -18.38
N MET A 712 9.02 -9.07 -17.24
CA MET A 712 10.11 -9.45 -16.33
C MET A 712 9.57 -9.72 -14.94
N VAL A 713 9.86 -10.90 -14.41
CA VAL A 713 9.48 -11.30 -13.03
C VAL A 713 10.76 -11.76 -12.36
N SER A 714 11.21 -11.06 -11.32
CA SER A 714 12.56 -11.25 -10.76
C SER A 714 12.60 -11.24 -9.23
N GLY A 715 13.17 -12.28 -8.63
CA GLY A 715 13.50 -12.31 -7.19
C GLY A 715 12.31 -12.41 -6.23
N ASN A 716 11.19 -13.00 -6.65
CA ASN A 716 9.97 -13.13 -5.86
C ASN A 716 9.83 -14.51 -5.20
N HIS A 717 9.12 -14.58 -4.07
CA HIS A 717 8.58 -15.82 -3.50
C HIS A 717 7.08 -15.87 -3.82
N LEU A 718 6.64 -16.90 -4.54
CA LEU A 718 5.31 -17.00 -5.13
C LEU A 718 4.64 -18.32 -4.71
N ARG A 719 3.81 -18.28 -3.66
CA ARG A 719 3.07 -19.46 -3.16
C ARG A 719 1.66 -19.52 -3.75
N ASN A 720 1.35 -20.61 -4.45
CA ASN A 720 0.15 -20.85 -5.24
C ASN A 720 -0.13 -19.80 -6.34
N VAL A 721 0.94 -19.16 -6.84
CA VAL A 721 0.89 -18.22 -7.96
C VAL A 721 1.71 -18.78 -9.13
N ARG A 722 1.05 -19.02 -10.27
CA ARG A 722 1.73 -19.40 -11.53
C ARG A 722 2.11 -18.17 -12.35
N ILE A 723 3.07 -18.33 -13.26
CA ILE A 723 3.46 -17.31 -14.23
C ILE A 723 3.15 -17.83 -15.64
N VAL A 724 2.49 -17.01 -16.47
CA VAL A 724 2.20 -17.33 -17.87
C VAL A 724 2.47 -16.10 -18.72
N ASP A 725 3.37 -16.19 -19.69
CA ASP A 725 3.63 -15.13 -20.67
C ASP A 725 3.47 -15.65 -22.11
N VAL A 726 2.62 -14.95 -22.86
CA VAL A 726 2.29 -15.23 -24.28
C VAL A 726 2.60 -14.04 -25.20
N SER A 727 3.49 -13.13 -24.77
CA SER A 727 4.03 -12.02 -25.57
C SER A 727 4.58 -12.46 -26.93
N LEU A 728 4.47 -11.60 -27.94
CA LEU A 728 4.80 -11.99 -29.32
C LEU A 728 6.31 -11.96 -29.65
N ASP A 729 7.16 -11.42 -28.77
CA ASP A 729 8.47 -10.87 -29.14
C ASP A 729 9.68 -11.68 -28.62
N SER A 730 9.47 -12.74 -27.82
CA SER A 730 10.51 -13.63 -27.24
C SER A 730 11.58 -12.93 -26.38
N LYS A 731 11.26 -11.79 -25.75
CA LYS A 731 12.22 -10.94 -25.00
C LYS A 731 11.99 -10.89 -23.48
N SER A 732 10.97 -11.57 -22.97
CA SER A 732 10.69 -11.68 -21.53
C SER A 732 11.85 -12.28 -20.73
N VAL A 733 11.95 -11.96 -19.43
CA VAL A 733 12.97 -12.50 -18.52
C VAL A 733 12.32 -12.87 -17.16
N ILE A 734 12.02 -14.15 -16.96
CA ILE A 734 11.61 -14.66 -15.64
C ILE A 734 12.87 -15.19 -14.96
N GLN A 735 13.33 -14.57 -13.86
CA GLN A 735 14.62 -14.94 -13.25
C GLN A 735 14.67 -14.98 -11.71
N GLY A 736 15.37 -15.95 -11.16
CA GLY A 736 15.68 -16.01 -9.72
C GLY A 736 14.47 -16.01 -8.79
N ASN A 737 13.30 -16.44 -9.26
CA ASN A 737 12.09 -16.55 -8.43
C ASN A 737 12.02 -17.93 -7.76
N TYR A 738 11.36 -17.99 -6.61
CA TYR A 738 11.00 -19.22 -5.91
C TYR A 738 9.48 -19.40 -5.98
N LEU A 739 9.01 -20.36 -6.77
CA LEU A 739 7.59 -20.70 -6.94
C LEU A 739 7.29 -21.95 -6.11
N GLU A 740 6.23 -21.91 -5.30
CA GLU A 740 5.84 -23.01 -4.41
C GLU A 740 4.35 -23.32 -4.54
N PHE A 741 4.00 -24.60 -4.68
CA PHE A 741 2.63 -25.04 -4.90
C PHE A 741 2.24 -26.09 -3.88
N ASP A 742 1.19 -25.82 -3.10
CA ASP A 742 0.68 -26.71 -2.05
C ASP A 742 -0.83 -26.94 -2.06
N SER A 743 -1.60 -26.14 -2.81
CA SER A 743 -3.04 -26.32 -3.05
C SER A 743 -3.34 -27.05 -4.36
N GLN A 744 -4.57 -27.54 -4.52
CA GLN A 744 -5.07 -28.19 -5.74
C GLN A 744 -5.87 -27.17 -6.59
N PRO A 745 -5.45 -26.83 -7.82
CA PRO A 745 -6.24 -25.99 -8.71
C PRO A 745 -7.31 -26.76 -9.49
N VAL A 746 -8.37 -26.04 -9.88
CA VAL A 746 -9.60 -26.58 -10.49
C VAL A 746 -9.62 -26.38 -12.02
N TRP A 747 -8.48 -26.58 -12.70
CA TRP A 747 -8.39 -26.32 -14.14
C TRP A 747 -9.15 -27.36 -14.96
N ALA A 748 -10.03 -26.89 -15.85
CA ALA A 748 -10.74 -27.73 -16.83
C ALA A 748 -9.91 -28.03 -18.11
N THR A 749 -8.70 -27.48 -18.23
CA THR A 749 -7.87 -27.55 -19.44
C THR A 749 -6.60 -28.36 -19.17
N ALA A 750 -6.30 -29.32 -20.05
CA ALA A 750 -5.03 -30.07 -20.02
C ALA A 750 -3.85 -29.22 -20.56
N ASN A 751 -2.63 -29.70 -20.35
CA ASN A 751 -1.38 -29.13 -20.87
C ASN A 751 -1.08 -27.69 -20.39
N VAL A 752 -1.35 -27.42 -19.10
CA VAL A 752 -1.03 -26.15 -18.42
C VAL A 752 0.41 -26.13 -17.93
N ALA A 753 1.10 -25.00 -18.01
CA ALA A 753 2.40 -24.80 -17.36
C ALA A 753 2.27 -23.94 -16.08
N LEU A 754 3.12 -24.21 -15.08
CA LEU A 754 3.21 -23.44 -13.83
C LEU A 754 4.09 -22.19 -13.98
N LEU A 755 5.09 -22.25 -14.87
CA LEU A 755 5.90 -21.12 -15.31
C LEU A 755 6.03 -21.20 -16.83
N GLN A 756 5.40 -20.29 -17.57
CA GLN A 756 5.53 -20.18 -19.03
C GLN A 756 6.05 -18.79 -19.43
N SER A 757 6.95 -18.72 -20.43
CA SER A 757 7.43 -17.46 -21.02
C SER A 757 7.88 -17.66 -22.46
N THR A 758 7.86 -16.59 -23.25
CA THR A 758 8.32 -16.62 -24.65
C THR A 758 9.82 -16.38 -24.79
N GLY A 759 10.42 -15.73 -23.78
CA GLY A 759 11.82 -15.36 -23.74
C GLY A 759 12.69 -16.25 -22.86
N ARG A 760 13.42 -15.63 -21.94
CA ARG A 760 14.43 -16.26 -21.08
C ARG A 760 13.83 -16.62 -19.72
N ILE A 761 14.17 -17.81 -19.22
CA ILE A 761 13.78 -18.34 -17.92
C ILE A 761 15.07 -18.78 -17.22
N ILE A 762 15.51 -18.05 -16.18
CA ILE A 762 16.88 -18.12 -15.65
C ILE A 762 16.91 -18.31 -14.13
N ASP A 763 17.61 -19.32 -13.62
CA ASP A 763 17.90 -19.52 -12.18
C ASP A 763 16.65 -19.58 -11.27
N ASN A 764 15.46 -19.90 -11.79
CA ASN A 764 14.24 -20.02 -10.99
C ASN A 764 14.18 -21.38 -10.28
N THR A 765 13.65 -21.41 -9.07
CA THR A 765 13.30 -22.63 -8.34
C THR A 765 11.79 -22.82 -8.36
N LEU A 766 11.33 -24.01 -8.75
CA LEU A 766 9.91 -24.40 -8.69
C LEU A 766 9.75 -25.62 -7.79
N LYS A 767 8.82 -25.55 -6.83
CA LYS A 767 8.51 -26.64 -5.90
C LYS A 767 7.04 -27.03 -5.93
N VAL A 768 6.75 -28.31 -6.11
CA VAL A 768 5.43 -28.92 -5.88
C VAL A 768 5.52 -29.72 -4.59
N LEU A 769 4.81 -29.28 -3.55
CA LEU A 769 4.87 -29.88 -2.21
C LEU A 769 3.93 -31.10 -2.09
N PRO A 770 4.18 -32.07 -1.18
CA PRO A 770 3.51 -33.38 -1.14
C PRO A 770 1.98 -33.42 -0.97
N LYS A 771 1.33 -32.27 -0.77
CA LYS A 771 -0.13 -32.13 -0.67
C LYS A 771 -0.78 -31.49 -1.90
N CYS A 772 0.03 -30.92 -2.80
CA CYS A 772 -0.45 -30.40 -4.07
C CYS A 772 -0.88 -31.56 -4.97
N VAL A 773 -2.03 -31.42 -5.62
CA VAL A 773 -2.54 -32.32 -6.65
C VAL A 773 -2.72 -31.48 -7.91
N LEU A 774 -2.03 -31.82 -8.99
CA LEU A 774 -2.06 -31.05 -10.24
C LEU A 774 -2.85 -31.80 -11.32
N PRO A 775 -3.65 -31.11 -12.15
CA PRO A 775 -4.32 -31.72 -13.28
C PRO A 775 -3.36 -32.40 -14.27
N ALA A 776 -3.80 -33.51 -14.86
CA ALA A 776 -2.99 -34.27 -15.82
C ALA A 776 -2.56 -33.42 -17.04
N GLY A 777 -1.32 -33.60 -17.49
CA GLY A 777 -0.69 -32.75 -18.50
C GLY A 777 0.01 -31.51 -17.94
N THR A 778 0.01 -31.26 -16.62
CA THR A 778 0.70 -30.08 -16.05
C THR A 778 2.22 -30.19 -16.23
N VAL A 779 2.84 -29.09 -16.67
CA VAL A 779 4.30 -28.94 -16.87
C VAL A 779 4.84 -27.93 -15.84
N GLY A 780 6.05 -28.16 -15.33
CA GLY A 780 6.71 -27.23 -14.42
C GLY A 780 7.09 -25.92 -15.10
N ILE A 781 8.17 -25.94 -15.88
CA ILE A 781 8.75 -24.76 -16.55
C ILE A 781 8.70 -24.95 -18.07
N ALA A 782 8.14 -23.99 -18.82
CA ALA A 782 7.97 -24.13 -20.27
C ALA A 782 8.29 -22.86 -21.08
N THR A 783 8.96 -23.02 -22.22
CA THR A 783 9.09 -21.94 -23.24
C THR A 783 7.96 -21.98 -24.26
N TYR A 784 7.44 -20.82 -24.66
CA TYR A 784 6.40 -20.67 -25.68
C TYR A 784 6.89 -19.78 -26.84
N GLN A 785 7.37 -20.40 -27.92
CA GLN A 785 7.94 -19.70 -29.09
C GLN A 785 6.87 -19.26 -30.09
N VAL A 786 6.90 -17.96 -30.44
CA VAL A 786 5.97 -17.32 -31.38
C VAL A 786 6.72 -16.78 -32.61
N VAL A 787 6.61 -17.50 -33.73
CA VAL A 787 6.73 -17.03 -35.13
C VAL A 787 8.09 -16.45 -35.62
N SER A 788 8.67 -17.17 -36.60
CA SER A 788 9.56 -16.75 -37.71
C SER A 788 10.85 -15.92 -37.48
N SER A 789 11.09 -15.33 -36.33
CA SER A 789 12.22 -14.39 -36.07
C SER A 789 13.62 -15.02 -36.05
N GLY A 790 13.72 -16.35 -35.89
CA GLY A 790 15.01 -17.05 -35.72
C GLY A 790 15.67 -16.87 -34.35
N THR A 791 14.95 -16.31 -33.37
CA THR A 791 15.41 -16.16 -31.98
C THR A 791 15.59 -17.51 -31.28
N TRP A 792 16.30 -17.48 -30.15
CA TRP A 792 16.44 -18.60 -29.23
C TRP A 792 15.65 -18.33 -27.95
N GLY A 793 14.69 -19.20 -27.61
CA GLY A 793 14.22 -19.31 -26.22
C GLY A 793 15.34 -19.87 -25.35
N GLU A 794 15.42 -19.47 -24.08
CA GLU A 794 16.47 -19.94 -23.17
C GLU A 794 15.91 -20.34 -21.81
N MET A 795 16.14 -21.58 -21.41
CA MET A 795 15.95 -22.04 -20.03
C MET A 795 17.34 -22.35 -19.46
N ARG A 796 17.82 -21.51 -18.53
CA ARG A 796 19.14 -21.65 -17.91
C ARG A 796 19.06 -21.81 -16.40
N GLY A 797 19.80 -22.76 -15.82
CA GLY A 797 20.07 -22.83 -14.38
C GLY A 797 18.87 -23.06 -13.46
N ASN A 798 17.67 -23.24 -14.01
CA ASN A 798 16.45 -23.44 -13.22
C ASN A 798 16.47 -24.80 -12.52
N SER A 799 15.75 -24.92 -11.41
CA SER A 799 15.57 -26.17 -10.66
C SER A 799 14.09 -26.47 -10.48
N VAL A 800 13.67 -27.69 -10.83
CA VAL A 800 12.31 -28.18 -10.58
C VAL A 800 12.37 -29.28 -9.53
N GLU A 801 11.57 -29.14 -8.48
CA GLU A 801 11.37 -30.14 -7.43
C GLU A 801 9.90 -30.54 -7.38
N ASP A 802 9.59 -31.74 -7.83
CA ASP A 802 8.25 -32.33 -7.75
C ASP A 802 8.27 -33.51 -6.79
N TRP A 803 7.88 -33.28 -5.53
CA TRP A 803 7.92 -34.30 -4.48
C TRP A 803 6.74 -35.30 -4.58
N PRO A 804 5.50 -34.90 -4.96
CA PRO A 804 4.38 -35.85 -5.19
C PRO A 804 4.30 -36.45 -6.61
N SER A 805 5.27 -36.20 -7.49
CA SER A 805 5.31 -36.70 -8.88
C SER A 805 4.03 -36.38 -9.67
N GLN A 806 3.57 -35.14 -9.60
CA GLN A 806 2.33 -34.65 -10.23
C GLN A 806 2.57 -34.00 -11.61
N LEU A 807 3.80 -33.63 -11.93
CA LEU A 807 4.15 -33.05 -13.22
C LEU A 807 4.23 -34.14 -14.30
N THR A 808 3.62 -33.86 -15.46
CA THR A 808 3.76 -34.69 -16.66
C THR A 808 5.12 -34.47 -17.33
N ALA A 809 5.72 -33.29 -17.14
CA ALA A 809 7.15 -33.08 -17.28
C ALA A 809 7.63 -31.89 -16.43
N ASP A 810 8.86 -31.97 -15.93
CA ASP A 810 9.52 -30.87 -15.21
C ASP A 810 9.71 -29.66 -16.12
N MET A 811 10.18 -29.91 -17.35
CA MET A 811 10.42 -28.89 -18.36
C MET A 811 9.63 -29.17 -19.65
N GLY A 812 9.31 -28.14 -20.42
CA GLY A 812 8.63 -28.31 -21.69
C GLY A 812 8.89 -27.19 -22.68
N TYR A 813 8.48 -27.41 -23.92
CA TYR A 813 8.50 -26.36 -24.93
C TYR A 813 7.28 -26.46 -25.86
N GLN A 814 6.85 -25.30 -26.35
CA GLN A 814 5.65 -25.15 -27.17
C GLN A 814 5.92 -24.09 -28.26
N TYR A 815 5.34 -24.27 -29.45
CA TYR A 815 5.61 -23.41 -30.61
C TYR A 815 4.40 -23.33 -31.58
N ARG A 816 4.28 -22.21 -32.31
CA ARG A 816 3.22 -21.97 -33.33
C ARG A 816 3.63 -22.40 -34.76
N VAL A 817 2.67 -22.40 -35.69
CA VAL A 817 2.78 -22.98 -37.05
C VAL A 817 2.60 -21.92 -38.13
N ASP A 818 3.68 -21.54 -38.80
CA ASP A 818 3.68 -20.68 -40.01
C ASP A 818 5.07 -20.58 -40.65
N ALA A 819 6.11 -20.46 -39.83
CA ALA A 819 7.46 -20.12 -40.25
C ALA A 819 8.14 -21.16 -41.18
N SER A 820 8.86 -20.65 -42.17
CA SER A 820 9.79 -21.41 -43.03
C SER A 820 11.16 -21.68 -42.39
N ASN A 821 11.45 -21.05 -41.25
CA ASN A 821 12.73 -21.12 -40.52
C ASN A 821 12.57 -21.84 -39.16
N PRO A 822 13.56 -22.65 -38.72
CA PRO A 822 13.50 -23.32 -37.42
C PRO A 822 13.85 -22.38 -36.25
N CYS A 823 12.93 -22.28 -35.29
CA CYS A 823 13.09 -21.61 -33.99
C CYS A 823 14.28 -22.18 -33.20
N GLY A 824 14.92 -21.39 -32.34
CA GLY A 824 15.98 -21.85 -31.45
C GLY A 824 15.48 -22.13 -30.02
N LEU A 825 16.09 -23.08 -29.33
CA LEU A 825 15.90 -23.35 -27.91
C LEU A 825 17.21 -23.76 -27.23
N MET A 826 17.55 -23.08 -26.14
CA MET A 826 18.67 -23.41 -25.26
C MET A 826 18.12 -23.99 -23.95
N ILE A 827 18.58 -25.17 -23.56
CA ILE A 827 18.31 -25.77 -22.25
C ILE A 827 19.68 -26.03 -21.61
N ILE A 828 20.11 -25.17 -20.69
CA ILE A 828 21.51 -25.17 -20.21
C ILE A 828 21.60 -25.08 -18.67
N ASP A 829 22.48 -25.87 -18.02
CA ASP A 829 22.78 -25.84 -16.57
C ASP A 829 21.64 -26.22 -15.59
N ASN A 830 20.41 -26.49 -16.07
CA ASN A 830 19.21 -26.72 -15.24
C ASN A 830 19.26 -28.04 -14.44
N VAL A 831 18.34 -28.19 -13.48
CA VAL A 831 18.14 -29.39 -12.65
C VAL A 831 16.70 -29.91 -12.80
N PHE A 832 16.55 -31.04 -13.50
CA PHE A 832 15.27 -31.67 -13.85
C PHE A 832 15.45 -33.12 -14.34
N ASP A 833 14.37 -33.92 -14.35
CA ASP A 833 14.42 -35.33 -14.78
C ASP A 833 13.71 -35.57 -16.12
N THR A 834 12.73 -34.74 -16.49
CA THR A 834 11.83 -34.96 -17.64
C THR A 834 11.62 -33.71 -18.52
N VAL A 835 11.51 -33.90 -19.83
CA VAL A 835 11.22 -32.84 -20.81
C VAL A 835 10.18 -33.27 -21.85
N LEU A 836 9.24 -32.38 -22.19
CA LEU A 836 8.10 -32.65 -23.08
C LEU A 836 7.98 -31.65 -24.24
N ASP A 837 7.71 -32.18 -25.44
CA ASP A 837 7.15 -31.39 -26.55
C ASP A 837 5.64 -31.23 -26.36
N MET A 838 5.17 -30.01 -26.12
CA MET A 838 3.76 -29.73 -25.87
C MET A 838 2.92 -29.63 -27.16
N ASN A 839 3.55 -29.58 -28.35
CA ASN A 839 2.90 -29.26 -29.63
C ASN A 839 3.38 -30.12 -30.84
N ALA A 840 4.03 -31.27 -30.59
CA ALA A 840 4.91 -32.06 -31.47
C ALA A 840 4.62 -32.18 -33.00
N SER A 841 3.38 -32.03 -33.46
CA SER A 841 2.98 -32.23 -34.87
C SER A 841 3.36 -31.09 -35.84
N LYS A 842 4.09 -30.06 -35.38
CA LYS A 842 3.84 -28.68 -35.84
C LYS A 842 4.97 -27.91 -36.54
N GLY A 843 6.16 -28.48 -36.75
CA GLY A 843 7.26 -27.74 -37.40
C GLY A 843 8.65 -28.39 -37.31
N SER A 844 9.66 -27.55 -37.19
CA SER A 844 11.05 -27.88 -36.84
C SER A 844 11.63 -26.80 -35.89
N ILE A 845 12.37 -27.26 -34.90
CA ILE A 845 13.10 -26.44 -33.92
C ILE A 845 14.62 -26.73 -34.06
N ARG A 846 15.46 -25.95 -33.39
CA ARG A 846 16.89 -26.22 -33.18
C ARG A 846 17.20 -26.15 -31.70
N ILE A 847 17.89 -27.16 -31.18
CA ILE A 847 18.13 -27.28 -29.74
C ILE A 847 19.63 -27.29 -29.44
N VAL A 848 20.01 -26.49 -28.44
CA VAL A 848 21.29 -26.58 -27.72
C VAL A 848 20.99 -27.07 -26.31
N TYR A 849 21.71 -28.10 -25.89
CA TYR A 849 21.53 -28.79 -24.63
C TYR A 849 22.92 -29.01 -24.01
N GLU A 850 23.14 -28.55 -22.78
CA GLU A 850 24.46 -28.58 -22.12
C GLU A 850 24.31 -28.45 -20.58
N GLY A 851 25.18 -29.07 -19.78
CA GLY A 851 25.29 -28.84 -18.32
C GLY A 851 24.09 -29.26 -17.43
N ASN A 852 22.97 -29.70 -18.01
CA ASN A 852 21.77 -30.09 -17.27
C ASN A 852 21.97 -31.37 -16.44
N ARG A 853 21.28 -31.48 -15.30
CA ARG A 853 21.43 -32.54 -14.28
C ARG A 853 20.08 -33.07 -13.80
N SER A 854 20.02 -34.34 -13.38
CA SER A 854 18.85 -34.89 -12.67
C SER A 854 18.76 -34.35 -11.24
N LYS A 855 17.54 -34.30 -10.70
CA LYS A 855 17.29 -33.98 -9.28
C LYS A 855 17.97 -34.99 -8.35
N ASN A 856 18.00 -36.26 -8.76
CA ASN A 856 18.57 -37.35 -7.98
C ASN A 856 20.07 -37.52 -8.32
N LYS A 857 20.94 -37.37 -7.32
CA LYS A 857 22.41 -37.57 -7.47
C LYS A 857 22.84 -39.04 -7.64
N SER A 858 21.92 -39.93 -8.00
CA SER A 858 22.16 -41.36 -8.28
C SER A 858 20.97 -41.91 -9.05
N LEU A 859 21.25 -42.60 -10.17
CA LEU A 859 20.24 -43.06 -11.15
C LEU A 859 19.58 -41.86 -11.90
N PRO A 860 18.93 -42.06 -13.05
CA PRO A 860 19.51 -41.48 -14.28
C PRO A 860 18.82 -40.19 -14.71
N VAL A 861 19.61 -39.25 -15.24
CA VAL A 861 19.13 -38.50 -16.42
C VAL A 861 18.90 -39.56 -17.49
N ALA A 862 17.65 -39.89 -17.76
CA ALA A 862 17.35 -40.70 -18.94
C ALA A 862 17.88 -39.95 -20.16
N ARG A 863 18.51 -40.66 -21.12
CA ARG A 863 18.47 -40.16 -22.50
C ARG A 863 17.01 -39.79 -22.77
N PRO A 864 16.68 -38.55 -23.19
CA PRO A 864 15.34 -38.25 -23.64
C PRO A 864 14.95 -39.37 -24.60
N ALA A 865 13.85 -40.07 -24.32
CA ALA A 865 13.65 -41.39 -24.90
C ALA A 865 13.72 -41.29 -26.42
N VAL A 866 14.39 -42.21 -27.13
CA VAL A 866 14.62 -42.03 -28.57
C VAL A 866 13.29 -41.91 -29.35
N ALA A 867 12.19 -42.42 -28.78
CA ALA A 867 10.82 -42.16 -29.20
C ALA A 867 10.35 -40.69 -29.05
N SER A 868 10.68 -39.99 -27.96
CA SER A 868 10.39 -38.54 -27.80
C SER A 868 11.39 -37.64 -28.53
N ILE A 869 12.61 -38.13 -28.81
CA ILE A 869 13.55 -37.49 -29.75
C ILE A 869 13.03 -37.57 -31.20
N GLY A 870 12.14 -38.52 -31.50
CA GLY A 870 11.49 -38.65 -32.82
C GLY A 870 10.78 -37.38 -33.33
N THR A 871 10.44 -36.45 -32.44
CA THR A 871 9.88 -35.12 -32.77
C THR A 871 10.78 -33.93 -32.39
N LEU A 872 11.93 -34.14 -31.74
CA LEU A 872 12.88 -33.05 -31.45
C LEU A 872 13.50 -32.53 -32.74
N GLY A 873 13.35 -31.22 -32.99
CA GLY A 873 14.05 -30.55 -34.07
C GLY A 873 15.57 -30.58 -33.93
N GLY A 874 16.26 -30.40 -35.06
CA GLY A 874 17.68 -30.73 -35.21
C GLY A 874 18.61 -30.10 -34.16
N LEU A 875 19.52 -30.90 -33.64
CA LEU A 875 20.58 -30.46 -32.76
C LEU A 875 21.59 -29.62 -33.52
N VAL A 876 22.18 -28.64 -32.83
CA VAL A 876 23.21 -27.75 -33.39
C VAL A 876 24.60 -28.21 -32.96
N ARG A 877 25.59 -28.03 -33.84
CA ARG A 877 27.01 -28.34 -33.59
C ARG A 877 27.47 -27.72 -32.27
N GLY A 878 28.08 -28.53 -31.40
CA GLY A 878 28.49 -28.15 -30.05
C GLY A 878 27.52 -28.59 -28.95
N THR A 879 26.28 -28.99 -29.27
CA THR A 879 25.32 -29.57 -28.29
C THR A 879 25.97 -30.73 -27.54
N LYS A 880 25.94 -30.69 -26.20
CA LYS A 880 26.69 -31.56 -25.29
C LYS A 880 25.75 -32.34 -24.38
N ILE A 881 25.46 -33.59 -24.74
CA ILE A 881 24.68 -34.50 -23.91
C ILE A 881 25.63 -35.22 -22.96
N GLU A 882 25.54 -34.92 -21.67
CA GLU A 882 26.34 -35.58 -20.64
C GLU A 882 25.82 -37.00 -20.34
N SER A 883 26.75 -37.91 -20.07
CA SER A 883 26.50 -39.33 -19.84
C SER A 883 26.45 -39.60 -18.35
N GLY A 884 25.24 -39.85 -17.82
CA GLY A 884 24.99 -40.08 -16.39
C GLY A 884 25.53 -41.39 -15.80
N VAL A 885 26.61 -41.94 -16.36
CA VAL A 885 27.25 -43.18 -15.92
C VAL A 885 28.43 -42.85 -15.00
N ALA A 886 28.56 -43.56 -13.88
CA ALA A 886 29.77 -43.48 -13.05
C ALA A 886 31.00 -43.93 -13.86
N LEU A 887 31.90 -42.99 -14.15
CA LEU A 887 32.95 -43.16 -15.14
C LEU A 887 34.02 -44.15 -14.68
N SER A 888 34.11 -45.29 -15.36
CA SER A 888 35.37 -46.02 -15.46
C SER A 888 36.42 -45.16 -16.17
N ALA A 889 37.70 -45.40 -15.89
CA ALA A 889 38.79 -44.71 -16.60
C ALA A 889 38.69 -44.95 -18.12
N GLY A 890 38.71 -43.88 -18.91
CA GLY A 890 38.48 -43.91 -20.36
C GLY A 890 37.01 -43.86 -20.78
N GLY A 891 36.06 -43.83 -19.84
CA GLY A 891 34.62 -43.71 -20.12
C GLY A 891 34.25 -42.39 -20.81
N VAL A 892 33.25 -42.46 -21.69
CA VAL A 892 32.66 -41.28 -22.36
C VAL A 892 31.70 -40.57 -21.40
N PHE A 893 32.07 -39.36 -21.00
CA PHE A 893 31.31 -38.56 -20.04
C PHE A 893 30.37 -37.55 -20.70
N ALA A 894 30.57 -37.24 -21.98
CA ALA A 894 29.60 -36.52 -22.79
C ALA A 894 29.74 -36.90 -24.27
N GLN A 895 28.66 -36.76 -25.02
CA GLN A 895 28.68 -36.75 -26.48
C GLN A 895 28.45 -35.33 -26.98
N VAL A 896 29.23 -34.88 -27.96
CA VAL A 896 29.12 -33.56 -28.59
C VAL A 896 28.71 -33.68 -30.06
N ALA A 897 27.72 -32.90 -30.49
CA ALA A 897 27.29 -32.87 -31.89
C ALA A 897 28.38 -32.21 -32.75
N LEU A 898 28.91 -32.94 -33.73
CA LEU A 898 30.00 -32.47 -34.60
C LEU A 898 29.51 -31.64 -35.80
N ASN A 899 28.21 -31.69 -36.09
CA ASN A 899 27.50 -30.95 -37.12
C ASN A 899 26.08 -30.62 -36.67
N ASP A 900 25.44 -29.67 -37.35
CA ASP A 900 24.00 -29.44 -37.29
C ASP A 900 23.27 -30.59 -38.00
N GLY A 901 22.19 -31.11 -37.41
CA GLY A 901 21.42 -32.20 -38.00
C GLY A 901 20.29 -32.72 -37.11
N TRP A 902 19.50 -33.68 -37.59
CA TRP A 902 18.48 -34.38 -36.81
C TRP A 902 19.06 -35.69 -36.27
N ASP A 903 18.88 -35.97 -34.98
CA ASP A 903 19.28 -37.26 -34.40
C ASP A 903 18.14 -38.26 -34.49
N THR A 904 18.39 -39.41 -35.12
CA THR A 904 17.40 -40.47 -35.30
C THR A 904 18.10 -41.81 -35.51
N SER A 905 17.60 -42.84 -34.83
CA SER A 905 17.98 -44.24 -35.02
C SER A 905 17.25 -44.91 -36.18
N ASN A 906 16.19 -44.29 -36.71
CA ASN A 906 15.28 -44.93 -37.65
C ASN A 906 15.84 -44.79 -39.08
N ALA A 907 16.50 -45.83 -39.57
CA ALA A 907 16.93 -45.91 -40.97
C ALA A 907 15.71 -46.09 -41.89
N TRP A 908 15.73 -45.46 -43.06
CA TRP A 908 14.86 -45.87 -44.15
C TRP A 908 15.31 -47.24 -44.68
N VAL A 909 14.35 -48.15 -44.89
CA VAL A 909 14.60 -49.49 -45.44
C VAL A 909 13.52 -49.82 -46.48
N ALA A 910 13.91 -50.33 -47.64
CA ALA A 910 12.98 -50.72 -48.70
C ALA A 910 11.96 -51.75 -48.20
N GLY A 911 10.68 -51.56 -48.51
CA GLY A 911 9.60 -52.43 -48.06
C GLY A 911 9.17 -52.29 -46.60
N MET A 912 9.69 -51.32 -45.84
CA MET A 912 9.18 -51.04 -44.49
C MET A 912 7.79 -50.39 -44.53
N ASN A 913 6.96 -50.61 -43.51
CA ASN A 913 5.76 -49.79 -43.29
C ASN A 913 6.18 -48.40 -42.78
N VAL A 914 5.56 -47.36 -43.34
CA VAL A 914 5.82 -45.94 -43.03
C VAL A 914 4.50 -45.22 -42.77
N ALA A 915 4.44 -44.41 -41.71
CA ALA A 915 3.33 -43.52 -41.38
C ALA A 915 3.60 -42.07 -41.80
N VAL A 916 2.55 -41.28 -42.03
CA VAL A 916 2.70 -39.83 -42.27
C VAL A 916 3.33 -39.18 -41.04
N GLY A 917 4.46 -38.48 -41.24
CA GLY A 917 5.21 -37.85 -40.17
C GLY A 917 6.49 -38.59 -39.74
N ASP A 918 6.68 -39.86 -40.15
CA ASP A 918 7.87 -40.64 -39.78
C ASP A 918 9.18 -39.96 -40.20
N MET A 919 10.13 -39.91 -39.26
CA MET A 919 11.45 -39.28 -39.41
C MET A 919 12.54 -40.32 -39.66
N LEU A 920 12.85 -40.56 -40.94
CA LEU A 920 13.74 -41.63 -41.41
C LEU A 920 15.05 -41.07 -41.99
N TYR A 921 16.18 -41.70 -41.71
CA TYR A 921 17.47 -41.32 -42.31
C TYR A 921 17.86 -42.23 -43.48
N SER A 922 18.41 -41.62 -44.53
CA SER A 922 18.98 -42.28 -45.71
C SER A 922 20.35 -41.65 -45.99
N GLY A 923 21.42 -42.46 -45.94
CA GLY A 923 22.79 -41.95 -45.96
C GLY A 923 23.05 -40.94 -44.84
N SER A 924 23.49 -39.74 -45.21
CA SER A 924 23.71 -38.60 -44.31
C SER A 924 22.51 -37.66 -44.17
N SER A 925 21.36 -37.95 -44.80
CA SER A 925 20.18 -37.09 -44.86
C SER A 925 18.99 -37.65 -44.07
N VAL A 926 18.13 -36.77 -43.55
CA VAL A 926 16.91 -37.13 -42.82
C VAL A 926 15.67 -36.57 -43.53
N TYR A 927 14.66 -37.42 -43.67
CA TYR A 927 13.44 -37.22 -44.43
C TYR A 927 12.20 -37.43 -43.55
N ARG A 928 11.16 -36.63 -43.75
CA ARG A 928 9.83 -36.82 -43.16
C ARG A 928 8.88 -37.40 -44.19
N ALA A 929 8.23 -38.51 -43.90
CA ALA A 929 7.22 -39.10 -44.78
C ALA A 929 5.97 -38.19 -44.91
N THR A 930 5.55 -37.91 -46.14
CA THR A 930 4.33 -37.12 -46.44
C THR A 930 3.14 -37.97 -46.88
N ALA A 931 3.36 -39.26 -47.15
CA ALA A 931 2.35 -40.27 -47.38
C ALA A 931 2.63 -41.50 -46.51
N ALA A 932 1.59 -42.23 -46.11
CA ALA A 932 1.71 -43.53 -45.42
C ALA A 932 1.57 -44.69 -46.41
N GLY A 933 2.21 -45.82 -46.10
CA GLY A 933 2.14 -47.05 -46.88
C GLY A 933 3.38 -47.91 -46.72
N VAL A 934 3.75 -48.63 -47.78
CA VAL A 934 4.98 -49.43 -47.85
C VAL A 934 6.04 -48.63 -48.61
N ALA A 935 7.25 -48.53 -48.05
CA ALA A 935 8.39 -47.85 -48.67
C ALA A 935 8.81 -48.54 -49.98
N GLY A 936 9.14 -47.73 -50.99
CA GLY A 936 9.54 -48.16 -52.32
C GLY A 936 10.90 -48.88 -52.36
N ALA A 937 11.35 -49.23 -53.58
CA ALA A 937 12.58 -49.99 -53.78
C ALA A 937 13.88 -49.16 -53.69
N THR A 938 13.79 -47.83 -53.80
CA THR A 938 14.95 -46.93 -53.89
C THR A 938 14.84 -45.87 -52.80
N ALA A 939 15.87 -45.73 -51.95
CA ALA A 939 15.83 -44.78 -50.85
C ALA A 939 15.57 -43.33 -51.32
N PRO A 940 14.85 -42.48 -50.56
CA PRO A 940 14.66 -41.08 -50.90
C PRO A 940 16.03 -40.37 -50.96
N THR A 941 16.24 -39.61 -52.04
CA THR A 941 17.48 -38.86 -52.31
C THR A 941 17.19 -37.44 -52.83
N GLY A 942 17.98 -36.47 -52.39
CA GLY A 942 17.82 -35.04 -52.72
C GLY A 942 17.26 -34.21 -51.56
N THR A 943 17.07 -32.91 -51.79
CA THR A 943 16.76 -31.91 -50.75
C THR A 943 15.39 -31.23 -50.90
N GLY A 944 14.52 -31.78 -51.74
CA GLY A 944 13.21 -31.19 -52.08
C GLY A 944 12.09 -31.43 -51.05
N THR A 945 10.97 -30.75 -51.28
CA THR A 945 9.72 -30.91 -50.50
C THR A 945 8.85 -32.10 -50.94
N ALA A 946 9.15 -32.70 -52.09
CA ALA A 946 8.45 -33.87 -52.64
C ALA A 946 9.48 -34.85 -53.26
N VAL A 947 10.34 -35.42 -52.42
CA VAL A 947 11.26 -36.51 -52.77
C VAL A 947 10.48 -37.82 -52.79
N SER A 948 10.66 -38.67 -53.80
CA SER A 948 10.00 -39.98 -53.91
C SER A 948 10.98 -41.12 -53.65
N ASP A 949 10.51 -42.21 -53.05
CA ASP A 949 11.23 -43.51 -52.98
C ASP A 949 10.80 -44.50 -54.09
N GLY A 950 9.92 -44.04 -54.99
CA GLY A 950 9.25 -44.83 -56.02
C GLY A 950 7.84 -45.29 -55.65
N THR A 951 7.38 -45.10 -54.41
CA THR A 951 6.03 -45.47 -53.94
C THR A 951 5.44 -44.43 -53.00
N LEU A 952 6.22 -43.92 -52.05
CA LEU A 952 5.84 -42.87 -51.11
C LEU A 952 6.59 -41.57 -51.39
N THR A 953 5.97 -40.45 -51.00
CA THR A 953 6.60 -39.13 -51.00
C THR A 953 7.07 -38.73 -49.60
N TYR A 954 8.15 -37.96 -49.58
CA TYR A 954 8.85 -37.47 -48.40
C TYR A 954 9.27 -36.01 -48.62
N ARG A 955 9.46 -35.29 -47.53
CA ARG A 955 10.11 -33.98 -47.49
C ARG A 955 11.49 -34.14 -46.86
N TYR A 956 12.54 -33.63 -47.52
CA TYR A 956 13.86 -33.49 -46.88
C TYR A 956 13.78 -32.50 -45.71
N ILE A 957 14.47 -32.81 -44.61
CA ILE A 957 14.45 -32.00 -43.38
C ILE A 957 15.83 -31.40 -43.10
N THR A 958 16.86 -32.22 -42.90
CA THR A 958 18.24 -31.78 -42.64
C THR A 958 19.22 -32.97 -42.73
N ALA A 959 20.52 -32.75 -42.50
CA ALA A 959 21.52 -33.81 -42.34
C ALA A 959 21.29 -34.61 -41.04
N LYS A 960 21.88 -35.80 -40.92
CA LYS A 960 21.90 -36.58 -39.67
C LYS A 960 22.98 -36.04 -38.71
N VAL A 961 22.72 -36.07 -37.39
CA VAL A 961 23.75 -35.75 -36.38
C VAL A 961 24.87 -36.79 -36.37
N VAL A 962 26.11 -36.31 -36.29
CA VAL A 962 27.32 -37.10 -36.01
C VAL A 962 27.80 -36.76 -34.60
N TRP A 963 27.90 -37.78 -33.74
CA TRP A 963 28.30 -37.63 -32.34
C TRP A 963 29.80 -37.89 -32.14
N GLY A 964 30.51 -36.91 -31.59
CA GLY A 964 31.86 -37.07 -31.06
C GLY A 964 31.83 -37.40 -29.55
N ALA A 965 32.83 -38.12 -29.06
CA ALA A 965 32.92 -38.50 -27.64
C ALA A 965 33.90 -37.57 -26.88
N LEU A 966 33.48 -37.04 -25.73
CA LEU A 966 34.38 -36.54 -24.70
C LEU A 966 34.64 -37.65 -23.67
N SER A 967 35.90 -38.01 -23.51
CA SER A 967 36.40 -38.93 -22.48
C SER A 967 37.38 -38.19 -21.56
N LEU A 968 37.54 -38.66 -20.32
CA LEU A 968 38.70 -38.24 -19.52
C LEU A 968 39.95 -38.95 -20.07
N ALA A 969 41.02 -38.20 -20.26
CA ALA A 969 42.36 -38.78 -20.44
C ALA A 969 42.68 -39.66 -19.21
N ALA A 970 42.90 -40.94 -19.45
CA ALA A 970 43.02 -41.94 -18.39
C ALA A 970 44.32 -41.78 -17.56
N PRO A 971 44.31 -42.23 -16.29
CA PRO A 971 45.40 -42.01 -15.34
C PRO A 971 46.69 -42.75 -15.72
N SER A 972 47.78 -42.44 -15.01
CA SER A 972 49.13 -42.95 -15.33
C SER A 972 49.20 -44.48 -15.38
N ALA A 973 49.76 -45.02 -16.47
CA ALA A 973 50.00 -46.45 -16.62
C ALA A 973 51.21 -46.89 -15.78
N VAL A 974 50.97 -47.48 -14.61
CA VAL A 974 51.99 -47.97 -13.68
C VAL A 974 52.18 -49.48 -13.78
N SER A 975 53.43 -49.94 -13.87
CA SER A 975 53.77 -51.33 -13.51
C SER A 975 55.05 -51.41 -12.68
N SER A 976 55.07 -52.36 -11.75
CA SER A 976 56.23 -52.76 -10.94
C SER A 976 56.93 -53.97 -11.58
N ALA A 977 58.26 -54.07 -11.41
CA ALA A 977 59.12 -55.15 -11.91
C ALA A 977 58.98 -55.48 -13.41
N ALA A 978 59.84 -54.90 -14.25
CA ALA A 978 59.88 -55.19 -15.69
C ALA A 978 61.30 -55.23 -16.29
N THR A 979 61.48 -56.17 -17.21
CA THR A 979 62.57 -56.24 -18.22
C THR A 979 61.93 -56.29 -19.60
N GLY A 980 62.61 -55.81 -20.65
CA GLY A 980 62.11 -55.89 -22.02
C GLY A 980 61.81 -54.52 -22.62
N ALA A 981 60.54 -54.15 -22.79
CA ALA A 981 60.17 -52.88 -23.42
C ALA A 981 58.93 -52.19 -22.83
N ILE A 982 58.82 -50.88 -23.07
CA ILE A 982 57.58 -50.09 -22.97
C ILE A 982 57.20 -49.69 -24.40
N THR A 983 56.01 -50.10 -24.83
CA THR A 983 55.32 -49.50 -26.01
C THR A 983 54.22 -48.60 -25.45
N PRO A 984 54.36 -47.25 -25.50
CA PRO A 984 53.37 -46.37 -24.90
C PRO A 984 52.07 -46.31 -25.71
N ASP A 985 50.94 -46.68 -25.11
CA ASP A 985 49.63 -46.45 -25.72
C ASP A 985 49.11 -45.06 -25.31
N ILE A 986 49.21 -44.12 -26.24
CA ILE A 986 48.80 -42.72 -26.07
C ILE A 986 47.28 -42.51 -26.19
N SER A 987 46.52 -43.55 -26.55
CA SER A 987 45.06 -43.54 -26.44
C SER A 987 44.56 -43.83 -25.02
N THR A 988 45.38 -44.48 -24.19
CA THR A 988 45.02 -44.89 -22.82
C THR A 988 45.84 -44.25 -21.70
N ALA A 989 46.99 -43.62 -21.96
CA ALA A 989 47.70 -42.83 -20.93
C ALA A 989 48.56 -41.69 -21.48
N GLY A 990 48.63 -40.58 -20.73
CA GLY A 990 49.59 -39.49 -20.96
C GLY A 990 50.86 -39.57 -20.10
N THR A 991 51.02 -40.63 -19.29
CA THR A 991 52.17 -40.80 -18.37
C THR A 991 52.42 -42.28 -18.07
N PHE A 992 53.65 -42.73 -18.29
CA PHE A 992 54.06 -44.15 -18.24
C PHE A 992 55.11 -44.37 -17.15
N VAL A 993 54.88 -45.33 -16.26
CA VAL A 993 55.65 -45.47 -15.03
C VAL A 993 56.23 -46.87 -14.86
N ARG A 994 57.50 -46.93 -14.44
CA ARG A 994 58.19 -48.15 -13.97
C ARG A 994 58.90 -47.81 -12.66
N THR A 995 58.50 -48.46 -11.56
CA THR A 995 59.00 -48.13 -10.21
C THR A 995 60.11 -49.04 -9.67
N ALA A 996 60.41 -50.14 -10.37
CA ALA A 996 61.45 -51.10 -9.99
C ALA A 996 61.97 -51.86 -11.23
N LEU A 997 62.72 -51.21 -12.10
CA LEU A 997 63.36 -51.85 -13.27
C LEU A 997 64.40 -52.88 -12.81
N SER A 998 64.17 -54.15 -13.13
CA SER A 998 65.00 -55.31 -12.74
C SER A 998 66.06 -55.70 -13.78
N GLY A 999 66.07 -55.02 -14.93
CA GLY A 999 67.03 -55.19 -16.02
C GLY A 999 66.90 -54.03 -17.02
N GLY A 1000 67.63 -54.10 -18.13
CA GLY A 1000 67.52 -53.09 -19.20
C GLY A 1000 66.13 -53.05 -19.85
N ILE A 1001 65.75 -51.88 -20.37
CA ILE A 1001 64.44 -51.67 -21.00
C ILE A 1001 64.54 -50.76 -22.23
N ALA A 1002 63.79 -51.10 -23.28
CA ALA A 1002 63.62 -50.28 -24.47
C ALA A 1002 62.31 -49.46 -24.40
N ILE A 1003 62.36 -48.18 -24.76
CA ILE A 1003 61.20 -47.32 -24.93
C ILE A 1003 60.89 -47.28 -26.43
N ASN A 1004 59.93 -48.09 -26.86
CA ASN A 1004 59.47 -48.21 -28.24
C ASN A 1004 58.69 -46.96 -28.67
N ALA A 1005 58.46 -46.82 -29.98
CA ALA A 1005 57.55 -45.80 -30.48
C ALA A 1005 56.11 -46.01 -29.93
N PRO A 1006 55.35 -44.94 -29.65
CA PRO A 1006 53.98 -45.06 -29.17
C PRO A 1006 53.01 -45.69 -30.19
N THR A 1007 51.95 -46.30 -29.67
CA THR A 1007 50.80 -46.80 -30.43
C THR A 1007 49.57 -45.92 -30.22
N GLY A 1008 48.79 -45.72 -31.28
CA GLY A 1008 47.69 -44.76 -31.34
C GLY A 1008 48.01 -43.60 -32.31
N THR A 1009 47.03 -42.73 -32.56
CA THR A 1009 47.19 -41.56 -33.44
C THR A 1009 47.47 -40.32 -32.59
N PRO A 1010 48.70 -39.78 -32.58
CA PRO A 1010 49.01 -38.59 -31.80
C PRO A 1010 48.43 -37.31 -32.44
N PHE A 1011 48.09 -36.33 -31.60
CA PHE A 1011 47.79 -34.96 -32.03
C PHE A 1011 48.96 -34.02 -31.77
N ASP A 1012 49.04 -32.91 -32.51
CA ASP A 1012 50.14 -31.95 -32.39
C ASP A 1012 50.15 -31.29 -30.99
N GLY A 1013 51.34 -31.16 -30.40
CA GLY A 1013 51.50 -30.67 -29.03
C GLY A 1013 51.06 -31.65 -27.92
N GLN A 1014 50.58 -32.86 -28.25
CA GLN A 1014 50.18 -33.86 -27.23
C GLN A 1014 51.35 -34.17 -26.28
N PRO A 1015 51.17 -34.12 -24.94
CA PRO A 1015 52.25 -34.36 -24.00
C PRO A 1015 52.47 -35.86 -23.72
N ILE A 1016 53.73 -36.27 -23.56
CA ILE A 1016 54.13 -37.58 -23.02
C ILE A 1016 55.06 -37.41 -21.83
N ARG A 1017 54.93 -38.30 -20.84
CA ARG A 1017 55.83 -38.36 -19.68
C ARG A 1017 56.19 -39.79 -19.32
N PHE A 1018 57.43 -39.98 -18.88
CA PHE A 1018 57.93 -41.22 -18.30
C PHE A 1018 58.42 -40.96 -16.87
N ARG A 1019 58.18 -41.90 -15.96
CA ARG A 1019 58.77 -41.94 -14.62
C ARG A 1019 59.40 -43.31 -14.39
N LEU A 1020 60.73 -43.35 -14.34
CA LEU A 1020 61.54 -44.56 -14.30
C LEU A 1020 62.35 -44.61 -12.99
N LYS A 1021 62.33 -45.75 -12.30
CA LYS A 1021 63.16 -46.03 -11.11
C LYS A 1021 63.59 -47.50 -11.16
N ASP A 1022 64.85 -47.77 -10.85
CA ASP A 1022 65.39 -49.13 -10.80
C ASP A 1022 65.29 -49.78 -9.41
N ASN A 1023 65.55 -51.09 -9.35
CA ASN A 1023 65.57 -51.86 -8.12
C ASN A 1023 66.92 -51.80 -7.38
N ALA A 1024 67.46 -50.60 -7.18
CA ALA A 1024 68.78 -50.32 -6.59
C ALA A 1024 69.97 -50.86 -7.43
N THR A 1025 69.86 -50.78 -8.75
CA THR A 1025 70.93 -51.13 -9.70
C THR A 1025 70.65 -50.43 -11.02
N ALA A 1026 71.59 -49.58 -11.46
CA ALA A 1026 71.47 -48.82 -12.70
C ALA A 1026 71.12 -49.72 -13.91
N ARG A 1027 70.07 -49.37 -14.65
CA ARG A 1027 69.56 -50.15 -15.81
C ARG A 1027 69.74 -49.37 -17.10
N ALA A 1028 70.13 -50.07 -18.17
CA ALA A 1028 70.22 -49.49 -19.50
C ALA A 1028 68.83 -49.10 -20.04
N LEU A 1029 68.75 -47.92 -20.64
CA LEU A 1029 67.57 -47.35 -21.27
C LEU A 1029 67.87 -47.14 -22.76
N ALA A 1030 67.21 -47.92 -23.62
CA ALA A 1030 67.27 -47.70 -25.07
C ALA A 1030 66.04 -46.92 -25.52
N TRP A 1031 66.21 -45.87 -26.33
CA TRP A 1031 65.09 -45.06 -26.83
C TRP A 1031 64.91 -45.27 -28.34
N ASN A 1032 63.67 -45.44 -28.78
CA ASN A 1032 63.34 -45.47 -30.20
C ASN A 1032 63.63 -44.10 -30.86
N ALA A 1033 64.09 -44.10 -32.11
CA ALA A 1033 64.45 -42.89 -32.84
C ALA A 1033 63.31 -41.87 -33.04
N ILE A 1034 62.04 -42.22 -32.76
CA ILE A 1034 60.93 -41.26 -32.75
C ILE A 1034 61.07 -40.20 -31.64
N TYR A 1035 61.79 -40.50 -30.55
CA TYR A 1035 62.08 -39.54 -29.48
C TYR A 1035 63.29 -38.69 -29.88
N ARG A 1036 63.05 -37.41 -30.16
CA ARG A 1036 64.08 -36.42 -30.49
C ARG A 1036 64.37 -35.57 -29.26
N ALA A 1037 65.64 -35.46 -28.88
CA ALA A 1037 66.05 -34.67 -27.72
C ALA A 1037 66.23 -33.19 -28.11
N ILE A 1038 65.56 -32.29 -27.40
CA ILE A 1038 65.54 -30.84 -27.67
C ILE A 1038 66.04 -30.11 -26.41
N GLY A 1039 67.27 -29.59 -26.46
CA GLY A 1039 67.89 -28.88 -25.34
C GLY A 1039 68.32 -29.76 -24.15
N VAL A 1040 68.04 -31.07 -24.20
CA VAL A 1040 68.38 -32.07 -23.17
C VAL A 1040 69.03 -33.30 -23.82
N ALA A 1041 69.60 -34.20 -23.01
CA ALA A 1041 70.07 -35.51 -23.46
C ALA A 1041 69.12 -36.61 -22.95
N LEU A 1042 68.74 -37.56 -23.81
CA LEU A 1042 67.97 -38.75 -23.40
C LEU A 1042 68.82 -39.63 -22.48
N PRO A 1043 68.30 -40.09 -21.34
CA PRO A 1043 69.08 -40.87 -20.38
C PRO A 1043 69.30 -42.28 -20.93
N GLY A 1044 70.56 -42.67 -21.13
CA GLY A 1044 70.94 -44.03 -21.57
C GLY A 1044 71.02 -45.06 -20.43
N THR A 1045 70.98 -44.61 -19.17
CA THR A 1045 70.87 -45.44 -17.97
C THR A 1045 70.02 -44.75 -16.90
N THR A 1046 69.48 -45.52 -15.95
CA THR A 1046 68.94 -44.98 -14.68
C THR A 1046 70.05 -44.80 -13.64
N THR A 1047 69.88 -43.84 -12.73
CA THR A 1047 70.72 -43.71 -11.53
C THR A 1047 70.18 -44.61 -10.42
N ALA A 1048 71.03 -45.46 -9.84
CA ALA A 1048 70.62 -46.48 -8.88
C ALA A 1048 69.79 -45.93 -7.71
N SER A 1049 68.62 -46.54 -7.46
CA SER A 1049 67.64 -46.11 -6.44
C SER A 1049 67.06 -44.70 -6.61
N LYS A 1050 67.29 -43.99 -7.73
CA LYS A 1050 66.75 -42.66 -8.01
C LYS A 1050 65.63 -42.69 -9.03
N THR A 1051 64.74 -41.71 -8.98
CA THR A 1051 63.63 -41.52 -9.92
C THR A 1051 64.05 -40.59 -11.04
N THR A 1052 64.06 -41.06 -12.28
CA THR A 1052 64.24 -40.25 -13.50
C THR A 1052 62.89 -39.96 -14.13
N TYR A 1053 62.61 -38.68 -14.36
CA TYR A 1053 61.49 -38.17 -15.15
C TYR A 1053 61.99 -37.76 -16.53
N VAL A 1054 61.21 -38.09 -17.56
CA VAL A 1054 61.44 -37.66 -18.95
C VAL A 1054 60.10 -37.13 -19.49
N ALA A 1055 60.09 -35.96 -20.12
CA ALA A 1055 58.87 -35.34 -20.65
C ALA A 1055 59.11 -34.59 -21.96
N GLY A 1056 58.07 -34.55 -22.79
CA GLY A 1056 58.07 -33.87 -24.08
C GLY A 1056 56.69 -33.80 -24.70
N SER A 1057 56.62 -33.33 -25.94
CA SER A 1057 55.39 -33.20 -26.72
C SER A 1057 55.55 -33.74 -28.14
N TYR A 1058 54.46 -34.20 -28.75
CA TYR A 1058 54.47 -34.59 -30.15
C TYR A 1058 54.57 -33.37 -31.07
N ASN A 1059 55.37 -33.50 -32.13
CA ASN A 1059 55.53 -32.55 -33.23
C ASN A 1059 55.07 -33.26 -34.50
N ALA A 1060 53.91 -32.86 -35.01
CA ALA A 1060 53.25 -33.50 -36.13
C ALA A 1060 53.91 -33.19 -37.49
N ALA A 1061 54.69 -32.10 -37.59
CA ALA A 1061 55.40 -31.74 -38.81
C ALA A 1061 56.61 -32.65 -39.08
N ASP A 1062 57.36 -33.02 -38.04
CA ASP A 1062 58.52 -33.92 -38.12
C ASP A 1062 58.19 -35.41 -37.85
N ALA A 1063 56.96 -35.69 -37.39
CA ALA A 1063 56.52 -36.96 -36.83
C ALA A 1063 57.45 -37.47 -35.70
N ARG A 1064 57.80 -36.58 -34.75
CA ARG A 1064 58.69 -36.87 -33.61
C ARG A 1064 58.06 -36.51 -32.28
N TRP A 1065 58.54 -37.14 -31.22
CA TRP A 1065 58.31 -36.72 -29.85
C TRP A 1065 59.49 -35.86 -29.40
N ASP A 1066 59.27 -34.55 -29.31
CA ASP A 1066 60.27 -33.58 -28.90
C ASP A 1066 60.36 -33.58 -27.36
N ILE A 1067 61.39 -34.26 -26.86
CA ILE A 1067 61.71 -34.40 -25.45
C ILE A 1067 62.51 -33.19 -24.99
N THR A 1068 61.88 -32.37 -24.16
CA THR A 1068 62.39 -31.06 -23.70
C THR A 1068 62.78 -31.04 -22.22
N SER A 1069 62.51 -32.10 -21.47
CA SER A 1069 62.88 -32.21 -20.05
C SER A 1069 63.31 -33.62 -19.67
N VAL A 1070 64.46 -33.72 -19.03
CA VAL A 1070 64.98 -34.92 -18.36
C VAL A 1070 65.50 -34.47 -16.99
N GLN A 1071 65.00 -35.08 -15.92
CA GLN A 1071 65.34 -34.71 -14.54
C GLN A 1071 65.45 -35.97 -13.68
N THR A 1072 66.48 -36.07 -12.84
CA THR A 1072 66.65 -37.22 -11.92
C THR A 1072 66.70 -36.72 -10.48
N GLU A 1073 66.07 -37.47 -9.58
CA GLU A 1073 66.12 -37.32 -8.12
C GLU A 1073 67.59 -37.22 -7.64
N ALA A 1074 67.96 -36.05 -7.09
CA ALA A 1074 69.29 -35.76 -6.53
C ALA A 1074 69.59 -36.64 -5.31
#